data_AF-A0A377GEA6-F1
#
_entry.id   AF-A0A377GEA6-F1
#
_cell.length_a   1.000
_cell.length_b   1.000
_cell.length_c   1.000
_cell.angle_alpha   90.00
_cell.angle_beta   90.00
_cell.angle_gamma   90.00
#
_symmetry.space_group_name_H-M   'P 1'
#
loop_
_entity.id
_entity.type
_entity.pdbx_description
1 polymer ?
#
loop_
_entity_poly.entity_id
_entity_poly.type
_entity_poly.pdbx_seq_one_letter_code
_entity_poly.pdbx_strand_id
1 'polypeptide(L)'
;MLISELFKWLQDEKAALHLSNQTLSPGLCETELSQAQKTNRRLLADIRVARSSNRDTHDLITNLKQHNVFMDYLEFCRKKFEENSKCSLFLITLNYLLSQDNSLYPTKLNALFFALLQEDKETILSFYQANQGLFKDHPEIIKRVTAEQNKQKYEEAIKRVELHLARLSDKFATQKHPLGITGLCREWVGDTELFAALILWLVQRQVSTNDILSTYLLHDYLKYYLFTLHSEDNEVSRLYALLSHFPEASELVQAAQKTCSDEQAFQQYALDGTLAGEELTEISKKHYPVQFSLTSTNFLALHELFGQNFLIAAIASEQKNSTWLGMLIKTLNQPRIIADELPGIINCVAREYSPRTLGHLAQLIDDETAQQLFRNNNGAVFYLLPYKPKLITHINEENVADFIQNLTQGTTSSEIIFQLMALFSIIAKKKNPSAQLVFETILDNLHHHPALLEDEDFVRQLKKYPDCQKIIDRKCKEIREQVKACIIAQTTEPVFTAANYYLIEDTWFEAIQKLNLLHLIIPQAKFDLHNKYALRAKTAEVAFLFHGELFDLNAFIEALSLPSVVAREVSEYERVLIEILALIDNEPIRRQIIEKLVNDPVHRTNWAEKEYEGKTVFIKAAQHGNLGLITLLEEKIAPEAFNKAIKTAAKANQWDVVNHLCRNDNALLDEDELEKIIFMAAEKGQLKVTRYLLTAYHYKPSSIELMHILNAVITNNKLKTFQLFYNSFEKVLNKSDVNKLFNLAIELGHWNIVLLMAHSEKQMLSPAAIDKAFNEAANSSKLQVIKELCNLPLIAPRPQTIHRAFIKACQKGNLALVQCLHELPEQLLSVTLEEGLEEAVLNENLAVINYLCSLSANPLHQSSITQALFTAAKTGKVLILDFLCSLNTPNQPMQRAMNQALLWTVKKNQVASFLTLCHAKQNAPNKLAIREAFLLAVKMGIPDIVEYVCENEIHSLNQRTVEEALKLAVKNKNPGIVRYLCDLATYTPEKKFLRVIYSKALSSGQTEVAQLLNERISKASSKKQSTAATNYSSEIDYNSEEENFSETEFILSSTKTGNPGAEEIAPFLTCGSSKDIEDNGELKQNSETSNLLKGQGFFRTKTQQNSASAPVQIVKGLLSS
;
A
#
# COMPACT_ATOMS: atom_id res chain seq x y z
N MET A 1 -18.38 -80.89 40.27
CA MET A 1 -17.09 -81.39 39.76
C MET A 1 -16.33 -80.30 39.01
N LEU A 2 -16.85 -79.77 37.90
CA LEU A 2 -16.20 -78.75 37.06
C LEU A 2 -15.51 -77.58 37.79
N ILE A 3 -16.13 -76.97 38.81
CA ILE A 3 -15.50 -75.85 39.55
C ILE A 3 -14.25 -76.33 40.31
N SER A 4 -14.32 -77.53 40.92
CA SER A 4 -13.17 -78.15 41.61
C SER A 4 -12.08 -78.63 40.64
N GLU A 5 -12.44 -78.98 39.40
CA GLU A 5 -11.51 -79.40 38.35
C GLU A 5 -10.79 -78.20 37.74
N LEU A 6 -11.51 -77.10 37.49
CA LEU A 6 -10.91 -75.85 37.04
C LEU A 6 -9.99 -75.26 38.12
N PHE A 7 -10.37 -75.33 39.40
CA PHE A 7 -9.48 -74.91 40.49
C PHE A 7 -8.23 -75.79 40.61
N LYS A 8 -8.35 -77.13 40.45
CA LYS A 8 -7.18 -78.02 40.36
C LYS A 8 -6.28 -77.66 39.18
N TRP A 9 -6.86 -77.31 38.03
CA TRP A 9 -6.11 -76.85 36.87
C TRP A 9 -5.39 -75.50 37.10
N LEU A 10 -5.90 -74.62 37.97
CA LEU A 10 -5.16 -73.43 38.41
C LEU A 10 -3.95 -73.78 39.29
N GLN A 11 -4.07 -74.80 40.15
CA GLN A 11 -3.02 -75.19 41.10
C GLN A 11 -1.91 -76.07 40.46
N ASP A 12 -2.23 -76.84 39.42
CA ASP A 12 -1.23 -77.64 38.67
C ASP A 12 -0.58 -76.80 37.56
N GLU A 13 0.66 -76.36 37.77
CA GLU A 13 1.45 -75.57 36.80
C GLU A 13 1.54 -76.20 35.40
N LYS A 14 1.48 -77.53 35.28
CA LYS A 14 1.76 -78.27 34.04
C LYS A 14 0.50 -78.78 33.32
N ALA A 15 -0.67 -78.69 33.94
CA ALA A 15 -1.93 -79.09 33.32
C ALA A 15 -2.36 -78.12 32.18
N ALA A 16 -2.66 -78.68 31.01
CA ALA A 16 -3.28 -77.95 29.89
C ALA A 16 -4.80 -77.82 30.07
N LEU A 17 -5.41 -76.76 29.50
CA LEU A 17 -6.85 -76.49 29.63
C LEU A 17 -7.64 -77.38 28.66
N HIS A 18 -8.16 -78.51 29.17
CA HIS A 18 -9.01 -79.43 28.41
C HIS A 18 -10.50 -79.39 28.85
N LEU A 19 -10.89 -78.39 29.64
CA LEU A 19 -12.25 -78.18 30.10
C LEU A 19 -13.05 -77.38 29.07
N SER A 20 -14.36 -77.63 28.96
CA SER A 20 -15.28 -76.76 28.21
C SER A 20 -15.80 -75.65 29.12
N ASN A 21 -15.98 -74.45 28.58
CA ASN A 21 -16.63 -73.36 29.33
C ASN A 21 -18.12 -73.68 29.51
N GLN A 22 -18.67 -73.32 30.67
CA GLN A 22 -20.08 -73.54 30.99
C GLN A 22 -20.63 -72.35 31.79
N THR A 23 -21.92 -72.08 31.63
CA THR A 23 -22.65 -71.17 32.50
C THR A 23 -22.86 -71.84 33.86
N LEU A 24 -22.64 -71.07 34.94
CA LEU A 24 -22.89 -71.57 36.29
C LEU A 24 -24.39 -71.74 36.53
N SER A 25 -24.75 -72.72 37.37
CA SER A 25 -26.12 -72.94 37.85
C SER A 25 -26.15 -72.85 39.38
N PRO A 26 -27.21 -72.28 40.00
CA PRO A 26 -27.23 -71.99 41.43
C PRO A 26 -26.93 -73.21 42.31
N GLY A 27 -27.59 -74.34 42.03
CA GLY A 27 -27.42 -75.58 42.79
C GLY A 27 -26.03 -76.20 42.70
N LEU A 28 -25.23 -75.90 41.66
CA LEU A 28 -23.85 -76.39 41.57
C LEU A 28 -22.93 -75.64 42.55
N CYS A 29 -23.07 -74.31 42.65
CA CYS A 29 -22.33 -73.51 43.61
C CYS A 29 -22.69 -73.87 45.05
N GLU A 30 -23.98 -74.00 45.36
CA GLU A 30 -24.45 -74.34 46.71
C GLU A 30 -24.02 -75.74 47.17
N THR A 31 -24.03 -76.74 46.27
CA THR A 31 -23.60 -78.11 46.60
C THR A 31 -22.10 -78.22 46.81
N GLU A 32 -21.28 -77.64 45.93
CA GLU A 32 -19.83 -77.56 46.10
C GLU A 32 -19.44 -76.80 47.37
N LEU A 33 -20.07 -75.65 47.66
CA LEU A 33 -19.79 -74.86 48.86
C LEU A 33 -20.26 -75.58 50.14
N SER A 34 -21.41 -76.25 50.13
CA SER A 34 -21.86 -77.10 51.26
C SER A 34 -20.89 -78.28 51.51
N GLN A 35 -20.38 -78.90 50.45
CA GLN A 35 -19.41 -79.99 50.53
C GLN A 35 -18.04 -79.49 51.03
N ALA A 36 -17.55 -78.37 50.50
CA ALA A 36 -16.29 -77.76 50.93
C ALA A 36 -16.36 -77.23 52.37
N GLN A 37 -17.50 -76.71 52.85
CA GLN A 37 -17.70 -76.39 54.27
C GLN A 37 -17.62 -77.64 55.17
N LYS A 38 -18.20 -78.77 54.75
CA LYS A 38 -18.10 -80.04 55.49
C LYS A 38 -16.65 -80.53 55.57
N THR A 39 -15.91 -80.45 54.46
CA THR A 39 -14.47 -80.76 54.42
C THR A 39 -13.65 -79.84 55.31
N ASN A 40 -13.92 -78.52 55.31
CA ASN A 40 -13.23 -77.56 56.16
C ASN A 40 -13.46 -77.85 57.65
N ARG A 41 -14.71 -78.09 58.05
CA ARG A 41 -15.05 -78.51 59.43
C ARG A 41 -14.35 -79.81 59.85
N ARG A 42 -14.17 -80.75 58.92
CA ARG A 42 -13.41 -81.99 59.15
C ARG A 42 -11.92 -81.71 59.34
N LEU A 43 -11.27 -80.98 58.44
CA LEU A 43 -9.85 -80.62 58.57
C LEU A 43 -9.56 -79.84 59.86
N LEU A 44 -10.45 -78.92 60.26
CA LEU A 44 -10.37 -78.21 61.54
C LEU A 44 -10.54 -79.15 62.75
N ALA A 45 -11.39 -80.19 62.67
CA ALA A 45 -11.50 -81.20 63.71
C ALA A 45 -10.25 -82.08 63.78
N ASP A 46 -9.74 -82.54 62.64
CA ASP A 46 -8.53 -83.36 62.53
C ASP A 46 -7.29 -82.63 63.09
N ILE A 47 -7.14 -81.32 62.83
CA ILE A 47 -6.09 -80.48 63.43
C ILE A 47 -6.28 -80.31 64.95
N ARG A 48 -7.51 -80.13 65.43
CA ARG A 48 -7.79 -80.03 66.89
C ARG A 48 -7.44 -81.34 67.60
N VAL A 49 -7.80 -82.48 67.02
CA VAL A 49 -7.44 -83.82 67.51
C VAL A 49 -5.91 -84.00 67.52
N ALA A 50 -5.24 -83.69 66.41
CA ALA A 50 -3.77 -83.80 66.30
C ALA A 50 -3.04 -82.92 67.35
N ARG A 51 -3.47 -81.67 67.55
CA ARG A 51 -2.95 -80.79 68.61
C ARG A 51 -3.18 -81.35 70.01
N SER A 52 -4.37 -81.88 70.30
CA SER A 52 -4.65 -82.52 71.60
C SER A 52 -3.87 -83.82 71.83
N SER A 53 -3.30 -84.39 70.77
CA SER A 53 -2.54 -85.65 70.77
C SER A 53 -1.03 -85.47 70.59
N ASN A 54 -0.50 -84.23 70.65
CA ASN A 54 0.91 -83.88 70.41
C ASN A 54 1.50 -84.48 69.11
N ARG A 55 0.69 -84.60 68.06
CA ARG A 55 1.18 -84.98 66.72
C ARG A 55 1.61 -83.74 65.94
N ASP A 56 2.49 -83.92 64.96
CA ASP A 56 2.76 -82.87 63.98
C ASP A 56 1.46 -82.48 63.25
N THR A 57 1.34 -81.19 62.96
CA THR A 57 0.18 -80.57 62.32
C THR A 57 0.55 -79.80 61.06
N HIS A 58 1.83 -79.78 60.64
CA HIS A 58 2.29 -78.99 59.50
C HIS A 58 1.51 -79.29 58.21
N ASP A 59 1.50 -80.54 57.76
CA ASP A 59 0.80 -80.95 56.53
C ASP A 59 -0.72 -80.74 56.62
N LEU A 60 -1.33 -80.98 57.78
CA LEU A 60 -2.76 -80.74 57.99
C LEU A 60 -3.09 -79.24 57.92
N ILE A 61 -2.23 -78.38 58.46
CA ILE A 61 -2.36 -76.92 58.38
C ILE A 61 -2.15 -76.44 56.94
N THR A 62 -1.22 -77.03 56.18
CA THR A 62 -1.00 -76.71 54.77
C THR A 62 -2.19 -77.14 53.90
N ASN A 63 -2.72 -78.34 54.11
CA ASN A 63 -3.94 -78.82 53.44
C ASN A 63 -5.17 -77.97 53.80
N LEU A 64 -5.30 -77.54 55.07
CA LEU A 64 -6.34 -76.59 55.47
C LEU A 64 -6.18 -75.23 54.78
N LYS A 65 -4.96 -74.70 54.66
CA LYS A 65 -4.70 -73.45 53.93
C LYS A 65 -5.10 -73.55 52.46
N GLN A 66 -4.68 -74.61 51.76
CA GLN A 66 -5.07 -74.83 50.36
C GLN A 66 -6.59 -74.99 50.19
N HIS A 67 -7.24 -75.73 51.11
CA HIS A 67 -8.71 -75.88 51.10
C HIS A 67 -9.44 -74.57 51.43
N ASN A 68 -8.86 -73.68 52.24
CA ASN A 68 -9.39 -72.33 52.45
C ASN A 68 -9.29 -71.48 51.18
N VAL A 69 -8.18 -71.51 50.44
CA VAL A 69 -8.10 -70.80 49.14
C VAL A 69 -9.15 -71.32 48.14
N PHE A 70 -9.47 -72.62 48.17
CA PHE A 70 -10.60 -73.16 47.39
C PHE A 70 -11.97 -72.67 47.88
N MET A 71 -12.17 -72.54 49.20
CA MET A 71 -13.38 -71.92 49.77
C MET A 71 -13.52 -70.45 49.34
N ASP A 72 -12.43 -69.68 49.39
CA ASP A 72 -12.40 -68.26 49.03
C ASP A 72 -12.70 -68.08 47.53
N TYR A 73 -12.17 -68.96 46.68
CA TYR A 73 -12.51 -69.04 45.26
C TYR A 73 -13.99 -69.40 45.02
N LEU A 74 -14.55 -70.39 45.74
CA LEU A 74 -15.97 -70.74 45.65
C LEU A 74 -16.89 -69.58 46.09
N GLU A 75 -16.52 -68.84 47.14
CA GLU A 75 -17.23 -67.65 47.60
C GLU A 75 -17.16 -66.51 46.58
N PHE A 76 -15.99 -66.30 45.95
CA PHE A 76 -15.85 -65.35 44.84
C PHE A 76 -16.71 -65.74 43.62
N CYS A 77 -16.70 -67.02 43.22
CA CYS A 77 -17.55 -67.52 42.15
C CYS A 77 -19.04 -67.32 42.44
N ARG A 78 -19.47 -67.61 43.68
CA ARG A 78 -20.84 -67.34 44.14
C ARG A 78 -21.19 -65.86 44.02
N LYS A 79 -20.37 -64.97 44.61
CA LYS A 79 -20.61 -63.53 44.59
C LYS A 79 -20.64 -62.94 43.17
N LYS A 80 -19.73 -63.35 42.28
CA LYS A 80 -19.71 -62.87 40.89
C LYS A 80 -20.87 -63.42 40.04
N PHE A 81 -21.39 -64.60 40.37
CA PHE A 81 -22.62 -65.11 39.76
C PHE A 81 -23.89 -64.41 40.29
N GLU A 82 -23.93 -64.05 41.58
CA GLU A 82 -24.97 -63.19 42.17
C GLU A 82 -24.97 -61.78 41.56
N GLU A 83 -23.79 -61.21 41.25
CA GLU A 83 -23.64 -59.93 40.56
C GLU A 83 -24.03 -60.00 39.07
N ASN A 84 -23.78 -61.12 38.36
CA ASN A 84 -24.21 -61.31 36.97
C ASN A 84 -24.43 -62.81 36.62
N SER A 85 -25.70 -63.20 36.57
CA SER A 85 -26.14 -64.58 36.32
C SER A 85 -25.89 -65.10 34.89
N LYS A 86 -25.41 -64.26 33.97
CA LYS A 86 -25.00 -64.67 32.61
C LYS A 86 -23.49 -64.93 32.47
N CYS A 87 -22.67 -64.62 33.46
CA CYS A 87 -21.23 -64.82 33.35
C CYS A 87 -20.86 -66.30 33.26
N SER A 88 -20.00 -66.63 32.29
CA SER A 88 -19.45 -67.98 32.12
C SER A 88 -18.39 -68.28 33.19
N LEU A 89 -18.20 -69.56 33.51
CA LEU A 89 -17.24 -69.99 34.53
C LEU A 89 -15.82 -69.52 34.21
N PHE A 90 -15.39 -69.57 32.94
CA PHE A 90 -14.07 -69.07 32.55
C PHE A 90 -13.94 -67.55 32.73
N LEU A 91 -14.97 -66.76 32.44
CA LEU A 91 -14.94 -65.30 32.65
C LEU A 91 -14.89 -64.96 34.15
N ILE A 92 -15.61 -65.68 35.00
CA ILE A 92 -15.52 -65.52 36.47
C ILE A 92 -14.13 -65.93 36.97
N THR A 93 -13.53 -66.98 36.40
CA THR A 93 -12.18 -67.46 36.76
C THR A 93 -11.09 -66.48 36.32
N LEU A 94 -11.23 -65.89 35.13
CA LEU A 94 -10.37 -64.81 34.64
C LEU A 94 -10.45 -63.58 35.56
N ASN A 95 -11.66 -63.17 35.96
CA ASN A 95 -11.85 -62.09 36.94
C ASN A 95 -11.28 -62.42 38.32
N TYR A 96 -11.29 -63.69 38.74
CA TYR A 96 -10.63 -64.12 39.97
C TYR A 96 -9.12 -63.96 39.89
N LEU A 97 -8.48 -64.46 38.82
CA LEU A 97 -7.03 -64.32 38.60
C LEU A 97 -6.60 -62.85 38.53
N LEU A 98 -7.35 -62.02 37.78
CA LEU A 98 -7.10 -60.57 37.69
C LEU A 98 -7.33 -59.80 39.00
N SER A 99 -7.88 -60.45 40.04
CA SER A 99 -8.11 -59.86 41.38
C SER A 99 -7.09 -60.29 42.44
N GLN A 100 -6.13 -61.15 42.09
CA GLN A 100 -5.02 -61.58 42.96
C GLN A 100 -3.72 -60.86 42.58
N ASP A 101 -2.77 -60.75 43.52
CA ASP A 101 -1.45 -60.18 43.22
C ASP A 101 -0.72 -61.03 42.17
N ASN A 102 -0.44 -60.40 41.02
CA ASN A 102 -0.56 -61.08 39.71
C ASN A 102 0.73 -61.79 39.24
N SER A 103 1.52 -62.35 40.17
CA SER A 103 2.92 -62.74 39.92
C SER A 103 3.18 -64.21 39.58
N LEU A 104 2.19 -65.10 39.65
CA LEU A 104 2.40 -66.57 39.64
C LEU A 104 1.81 -67.36 38.46
N TYR A 105 0.82 -66.84 37.70
CA TYR A 105 0.07 -67.67 36.71
C TYR A 105 -0.21 -67.05 35.33
N PRO A 106 0.75 -66.36 34.65
CA PRO A 106 0.48 -65.69 33.37
C PRO A 106 0.03 -66.64 32.25
N THR A 107 0.60 -67.85 32.15
CA THR A 107 0.24 -68.84 31.12
C THR A 107 -1.20 -69.34 31.24
N LYS A 108 -1.72 -69.45 32.47
CA LYS A 108 -3.11 -69.84 32.76
C LYS A 108 -4.07 -68.72 32.38
N LEU A 109 -3.69 -67.48 32.65
CA LEU A 109 -4.46 -66.28 32.30
C LEU A 109 -4.60 -66.14 30.78
N ASN A 110 -3.49 -66.29 30.04
CA ASN A 110 -3.48 -66.28 28.57
C ASN A 110 -4.36 -67.41 27.99
N ALA A 111 -4.27 -68.64 28.54
CA ALA A 111 -5.10 -69.76 28.10
C ALA A 111 -6.61 -69.53 28.28
N LEU A 112 -7.03 -69.00 29.45
CA LEU A 112 -8.44 -68.64 29.68
C LEU A 112 -8.91 -67.50 28.77
N PHE A 113 -8.09 -66.45 28.58
CA PHE A 113 -8.43 -65.33 27.72
C PHE A 113 -8.58 -65.76 26.26
N PHE A 114 -7.67 -66.60 25.74
CA PHE A 114 -7.74 -67.08 24.37
C PHE A 114 -8.89 -68.07 24.12
N ALA A 115 -9.26 -68.90 25.10
CA ALA A 115 -10.46 -69.74 25.02
C ALA A 115 -11.73 -68.89 24.93
N LEU A 116 -11.88 -67.92 25.84
CA LEU A 116 -13.01 -66.97 25.83
C LEU A 116 -13.10 -66.18 24.51
N LEU A 117 -11.97 -65.70 23.98
CA LEU A 117 -11.89 -64.95 22.72
C LEU A 117 -12.24 -65.80 21.48
N GLN A 118 -12.17 -67.14 21.57
CA GLN A 118 -12.65 -68.04 20.51
C GLN A 118 -14.16 -68.31 20.60
N GLU A 119 -14.75 -68.27 21.81
CA GLU A 119 -16.17 -68.49 22.04
C GLU A 119 -17.02 -67.25 21.73
N ASP A 120 -16.62 -66.07 22.19
CA ASP A 120 -17.29 -64.79 21.93
C ASP A 120 -16.27 -63.66 21.75
N LYS A 121 -16.12 -63.19 20.51
CA LYS A 121 -15.15 -62.12 20.18
C LYS A 121 -15.61 -60.74 20.66
N GLU A 122 -16.87 -60.40 20.47
CA GLU A 122 -17.34 -59.03 20.70
C GLU A 122 -17.43 -58.72 22.20
N THR A 123 -17.94 -59.66 23.01
CA THR A 123 -18.01 -59.51 24.47
C THR A 123 -16.61 -59.48 25.11
N ILE A 124 -15.63 -60.23 24.58
CA ILE A 124 -14.28 -60.29 25.16
C ILE A 124 -13.39 -59.11 24.70
N LEU A 125 -13.53 -58.65 23.46
CA LEU A 125 -12.84 -57.43 22.99
C LEU A 125 -13.36 -56.17 23.71
N SER A 126 -14.68 -56.07 23.94
CA SER A 126 -15.26 -54.98 24.73
C SER A 126 -14.92 -55.08 26.23
N PHE A 127 -14.90 -56.29 26.82
CA PHE A 127 -14.40 -56.52 28.18
C PHE A 127 -12.95 -56.08 28.34
N TYR A 128 -12.07 -56.39 27.38
CA TYR A 128 -10.69 -55.92 27.37
C TYR A 128 -10.60 -54.39 27.27
N GLN A 129 -11.37 -53.76 26.39
CA GLN A 129 -11.40 -52.30 26.24
C GLN A 129 -11.85 -51.60 27.54
N ALA A 130 -12.83 -52.15 28.24
CA ALA A 130 -13.27 -51.63 29.54
C ALA A 130 -12.25 -51.83 30.68
N ASN A 131 -11.30 -52.76 30.53
CA ASN A 131 -10.39 -53.20 31.60
C ASN A 131 -8.90 -53.15 31.22
N GLN A 132 -8.50 -52.31 30.24
CA GLN A 132 -7.12 -52.24 29.72
C GLN A 132 -6.04 -52.13 30.81
N GLY A 133 -6.36 -51.48 31.94
CA GLY A 133 -5.45 -51.34 33.09
C GLY A 133 -5.02 -52.68 33.71
N LEU A 134 -5.84 -53.73 33.63
CA LEU A 134 -5.57 -55.05 34.21
C LEU A 134 -4.69 -55.93 33.29
N PHE A 135 -4.53 -55.57 32.02
CA PHE A 135 -3.83 -56.37 31.00
C PHE A 135 -2.45 -55.83 30.61
N LYS A 136 -2.00 -54.72 31.21
CA LYS A 136 -0.75 -54.02 30.86
C LYS A 136 0.49 -54.93 30.84
N ASP A 137 0.57 -55.84 31.80
CA ASP A 137 1.73 -56.72 31.99
C ASP A 137 1.60 -58.07 31.23
N HIS A 138 0.58 -58.22 30.37
CA HIS A 138 0.24 -59.46 29.66
C HIS A 138 0.41 -59.33 28.13
N PRO A 139 1.65 -59.27 27.60
CA PRO A 139 1.92 -58.88 26.21
C PRO A 139 1.36 -59.83 25.15
N GLU A 140 1.17 -61.13 25.45
CA GLU A 140 0.54 -62.07 24.51
C GLU A 140 -0.95 -61.77 24.30
N ILE A 141 -1.65 -61.36 25.35
CA ILE A 141 -3.07 -60.94 25.27
C ILE A 141 -3.16 -59.64 24.47
N ILE A 142 -2.33 -58.64 24.79
CA ILE A 142 -2.24 -57.38 24.05
C ILE A 142 -2.04 -57.67 22.55
N LYS A 143 -1.02 -58.48 22.20
CA LYS A 143 -0.70 -58.83 20.81
C LYS A 143 -1.87 -59.52 20.09
N ARG A 144 -2.57 -60.46 20.75
CA ARG A 144 -3.70 -61.16 20.13
C ARG A 144 -4.92 -60.25 19.96
N VAL A 145 -5.21 -59.40 20.93
CA VAL A 145 -6.31 -58.42 20.86
C VAL A 145 -6.07 -57.42 19.74
N THR A 146 -4.88 -56.85 19.62
CA THR A 146 -4.52 -55.93 18.54
C THR A 146 -4.69 -56.58 17.16
N ALA A 147 -4.31 -57.85 17.01
CA ALA A 147 -4.47 -58.58 15.74
C ALA A 147 -5.95 -58.78 15.34
N GLU A 148 -6.83 -59.16 16.29
CA GLU A 148 -8.27 -59.30 16.01
C GLU A 148 -8.94 -57.93 15.76
N GLN A 149 -8.56 -56.88 16.51
CA GLN A 149 -9.07 -55.52 16.30
C GLN A 149 -8.64 -54.94 14.95
N ASN A 150 -7.38 -55.11 14.54
CA ASN A 150 -6.93 -54.68 13.23
C ASN A 150 -7.61 -55.47 12.10
N LYS A 151 -7.92 -56.76 12.31
CA LYS A 151 -8.76 -57.51 11.37
C LYS A 151 -10.17 -56.93 11.26
N GLN A 152 -10.84 -56.58 12.36
CA GLN A 152 -12.16 -55.94 12.33
C GLN A 152 -12.13 -54.60 11.58
N LYS A 153 -11.17 -53.71 11.89
CA LYS A 153 -10.98 -52.44 11.17
C LYS A 153 -10.84 -52.65 9.66
N TYR A 154 -10.11 -53.68 9.24
CA TYR A 154 -9.89 -54.01 7.83
C TYR A 154 -11.16 -54.53 7.14
N GLU A 155 -11.92 -55.42 7.79
CA GLU A 155 -13.23 -55.89 7.28
C GLU A 155 -14.29 -54.79 7.22
N GLU A 156 -14.20 -53.76 8.07
CA GLU A 156 -15.01 -52.54 7.94
C GLU A 156 -14.52 -51.61 6.82
N ALA A 157 -13.20 -51.43 6.71
CA ALA A 157 -12.58 -50.58 5.69
C ALA A 157 -12.94 -51.04 4.27
N ILE A 158 -12.96 -52.36 4.01
CA ILE A 158 -13.45 -52.93 2.76
C ILE A 158 -14.90 -52.47 2.47
N LYS A 159 -15.82 -52.58 3.43
CA LYS A 159 -17.23 -52.18 3.27
C LYS A 159 -17.37 -50.67 3.02
N ARG A 160 -16.50 -49.86 3.60
CA ARG A 160 -16.45 -48.41 3.33
C ARG A 160 -15.90 -48.13 1.93
N VAL A 161 -14.83 -48.81 1.49
CA VAL A 161 -14.32 -48.75 0.11
C VAL A 161 -15.41 -49.14 -0.90
N GLU A 162 -16.17 -50.22 -0.67
CA GLU A 162 -17.30 -50.63 -1.51
C GLU A 162 -18.38 -49.53 -1.61
N LEU A 163 -18.75 -48.92 -0.47
CA LEU A 163 -19.73 -47.82 -0.41
C LEU A 163 -19.23 -46.57 -1.14
N HIS A 164 -17.95 -46.22 -0.99
CA HIS A 164 -17.32 -45.12 -1.72
C HIS A 164 -17.26 -45.41 -3.22
N LEU A 165 -16.88 -46.63 -3.63
CA LEU A 165 -16.80 -47.05 -5.03
C LEU A 165 -18.18 -47.02 -5.71
N ALA A 166 -19.23 -47.47 -5.02
CA ALA A 166 -20.61 -47.35 -5.49
C ALA A 166 -21.03 -45.88 -5.66
N ARG A 167 -20.72 -45.01 -4.69
CA ARG A 167 -21.01 -43.56 -4.76
C ARG A 167 -20.26 -42.87 -5.90
N LEU A 168 -18.97 -43.16 -6.10
CA LEU A 168 -18.19 -42.60 -7.20
C LEU A 168 -18.70 -43.10 -8.56
N SER A 169 -19.13 -44.36 -8.64
CA SER A 169 -19.69 -44.94 -9.87
C SER A 169 -21.02 -44.32 -10.28
N ASP A 170 -21.91 -44.01 -9.31
CA ASP A 170 -23.14 -43.23 -9.54
C ASP A 170 -22.82 -41.81 -10.02
N LYS A 171 -22.04 -41.05 -9.22
CA LYS A 171 -21.75 -39.63 -9.50
C LYS A 171 -20.96 -39.43 -10.80
N PHE A 172 -20.05 -40.34 -11.14
CA PHE A 172 -19.28 -40.26 -12.37
C PHE A 172 -19.86 -41.10 -13.53
N ALA A 173 -21.09 -41.60 -13.43
CA ALA A 173 -21.73 -42.40 -14.49
C ALA A 173 -21.72 -41.71 -15.88
N THR A 174 -21.81 -40.38 -15.93
CA THR A 174 -21.75 -39.60 -17.17
C THR A 174 -20.34 -39.13 -17.58
N GLN A 175 -19.29 -39.42 -16.79
CA GLN A 175 -17.93 -38.99 -17.09
C GLN A 175 -17.22 -39.99 -18.02
N LYS A 176 -17.09 -39.61 -19.29
CA LYS A 176 -16.46 -40.39 -20.38
C LYS A 176 -14.93 -40.40 -20.36
N HIS A 177 -14.28 -39.48 -19.64
CA HIS A 177 -12.83 -39.31 -19.62
C HIS A 177 -12.30 -39.44 -18.18
N PRO A 178 -12.05 -40.65 -17.66
CA PRO A 178 -11.68 -40.87 -16.25
C PRO A 178 -10.40 -40.13 -15.85
N LEU A 179 -9.37 -40.24 -16.70
CA LEU A 179 -8.09 -39.54 -16.53
C LEU A 179 -8.24 -38.00 -16.46
N GLY A 180 -9.28 -37.45 -17.11
CA GLY A 180 -9.57 -36.02 -17.19
C GLY A 180 -10.06 -35.37 -15.90
N ILE A 181 -10.30 -36.13 -14.83
CA ILE A 181 -10.65 -35.60 -13.50
C ILE A 181 -9.63 -35.97 -12.41
N THR A 182 -8.58 -36.74 -12.74
CA THR A 182 -7.58 -37.21 -11.75
C THR A 182 -6.87 -36.06 -11.03
N GLY A 183 -6.72 -34.90 -11.69
CA GLY A 183 -6.18 -33.68 -11.08
C GLY A 183 -6.98 -33.16 -9.89
N LEU A 184 -8.32 -33.27 -9.90
CA LEU A 184 -9.19 -32.88 -8.79
C LEU A 184 -9.14 -33.91 -7.65
N CYS A 185 -9.00 -35.18 -7.99
CA CYS A 185 -9.02 -36.29 -7.03
C CYS A 185 -7.76 -36.35 -6.14
N ARG A 186 -6.74 -35.52 -6.41
CA ARG A 186 -5.50 -35.41 -5.64
C ARG A 186 -5.71 -34.93 -4.20
N GLU A 187 -6.82 -34.26 -3.92
CA GLU A 187 -7.16 -33.81 -2.55
C GLU A 187 -7.58 -34.98 -1.65
N TRP A 188 -8.01 -36.12 -2.23
CA TRP A 188 -8.44 -37.31 -1.50
C TRP A 188 -7.28 -38.19 -1.02
N VAL A 189 -6.03 -37.80 -1.28
CA VAL A 189 -4.83 -38.52 -0.81
C VAL A 189 -4.83 -38.70 0.72
N GLY A 190 -5.44 -37.79 1.49
CA GLY A 190 -5.55 -37.91 2.95
C GLY A 190 -6.60 -38.91 3.45
N ASP A 191 -7.35 -39.59 2.58
CA ASP A 191 -8.36 -40.60 2.93
C ASP A 191 -8.08 -41.91 2.16
N THR A 192 -7.40 -42.84 2.82
CA THR A 192 -7.02 -44.17 2.32
C THR A 192 -8.19 -44.95 1.68
N GLU A 193 -9.41 -44.82 2.22
CA GLU A 193 -10.56 -45.62 1.81
C GLU A 193 -11.29 -44.99 0.60
N LEU A 194 -11.45 -43.66 0.60
CA LEU A 194 -11.91 -42.92 -0.57
C LEU A 194 -10.90 -43.00 -1.73
N PHE A 195 -9.60 -42.99 -1.43
CA PHE A 195 -8.54 -43.09 -2.42
C PHE A 195 -8.43 -44.50 -3.03
N ALA A 196 -8.59 -45.56 -2.23
CA ALA A 196 -8.74 -46.92 -2.76
C ALA A 196 -9.93 -47.03 -3.71
N ALA A 197 -11.08 -46.46 -3.34
CA ALA A 197 -12.28 -46.43 -4.19
C ALA A 197 -12.08 -45.64 -5.49
N LEU A 198 -11.32 -44.54 -5.48
CA LEU A 198 -10.92 -43.80 -6.69
C LEU A 198 -10.08 -44.66 -7.64
N ILE A 199 -9.07 -45.37 -7.11
CA ILE A 199 -8.18 -46.23 -7.92
C ILE A 199 -8.97 -47.40 -8.52
N LEU A 200 -9.83 -48.06 -7.72
CA LEU A 200 -10.74 -49.10 -8.19
C LEU A 200 -11.70 -48.59 -9.27
N TRP A 201 -12.24 -47.38 -9.12
CA TRP A 201 -13.07 -46.76 -10.15
C TRP A 201 -12.30 -46.54 -11.46
N LEU A 202 -11.05 -46.07 -11.43
CA LEU A 202 -10.24 -45.93 -12.65
C LEU A 202 -10.03 -47.28 -13.37
N VAL A 203 -9.78 -48.35 -12.62
CA VAL A 203 -9.66 -49.72 -13.15
C VAL A 203 -10.98 -50.18 -13.78
N GLN A 204 -12.12 -50.02 -13.08
CA GLN A 204 -13.45 -50.38 -13.61
C GLN A 204 -13.85 -49.56 -14.85
N ARG A 205 -13.28 -48.36 -15.04
CA ARG A 205 -13.44 -47.55 -16.26
C ARG A 205 -12.46 -47.92 -17.38
N GLN A 206 -11.77 -49.05 -17.28
CA GLN A 206 -10.84 -49.61 -18.27
C GLN A 206 -9.65 -48.70 -18.58
N VAL A 207 -9.17 -47.93 -17.60
CA VAL A 207 -7.92 -47.18 -17.70
C VAL A 207 -6.74 -48.16 -17.56
N SER A 208 -5.75 -48.07 -18.45
CA SER A 208 -4.61 -48.99 -18.41
C SER A 208 -3.73 -48.80 -17.17
N THR A 209 -3.16 -49.88 -16.65
CA THR A 209 -2.23 -49.90 -15.51
C THR A 209 -1.11 -48.86 -15.65
N ASN A 210 -0.49 -48.78 -16.83
CA ASN A 210 0.56 -47.81 -17.16
C ASN A 210 0.04 -46.37 -17.19
N ASP A 211 -1.17 -46.13 -17.69
CA ASP A 211 -1.77 -44.79 -17.65
C ASP A 211 -2.07 -44.35 -16.21
N ILE A 212 -2.66 -45.23 -15.37
CA ILE A 212 -2.90 -44.96 -13.95
C ILE A 212 -1.59 -44.59 -13.23
N LEU A 213 -0.53 -45.40 -13.36
CA LEU A 213 0.78 -45.12 -12.77
C LEU A 213 1.33 -43.77 -13.25
N SER A 214 1.27 -43.50 -14.56
CA SER A 214 1.78 -42.24 -15.13
C SER A 214 0.98 -40.97 -14.76
N THR A 215 -0.20 -41.08 -14.13
CA THR A 215 -0.88 -39.93 -13.48
C THR A 215 -0.16 -39.42 -12.23
N TYR A 216 0.76 -40.25 -11.70
CA TYR A 216 1.45 -40.11 -10.42
C TYR A 216 0.55 -40.16 -9.17
N LEU A 217 -0.75 -40.47 -9.25
CA LEU A 217 -1.62 -40.54 -8.06
C LEU A 217 -1.03 -41.42 -6.94
N LEU A 218 -0.50 -42.61 -7.27
CA LEU A 218 0.16 -43.49 -6.29
C LEU A 218 1.51 -42.96 -5.79
N HIS A 219 2.23 -42.18 -6.61
CA HIS A 219 3.45 -41.47 -6.19
C HIS A 219 3.14 -40.36 -5.19
N ASP A 220 2.15 -39.50 -5.49
CA ASP A 220 1.70 -38.43 -4.61
C ASP A 220 1.17 -38.98 -3.27
N TYR A 221 0.52 -40.15 -3.29
CA TYR A 221 0.08 -40.87 -2.09
C TYR A 221 1.24 -41.39 -1.25
N LEU A 222 2.20 -42.11 -1.86
CA LEU A 222 3.43 -42.54 -1.18
C LEU A 222 4.15 -41.34 -0.56
N LYS A 223 4.32 -40.25 -1.33
CA LYS A 223 4.96 -39.00 -0.92
C LYS A 223 4.30 -38.37 0.31
N TYR A 224 2.96 -38.34 0.36
CA TYR A 224 2.21 -37.82 1.50
C TYR A 224 2.42 -38.67 2.76
N TYR A 225 2.49 -40.00 2.62
CA TYR A 225 2.60 -40.93 3.74
C TYR A 225 4.03 -41.46 4.03
N LEU A 226 5.09 -40.90 3.42
CA LEU A 226 6.49 -41.32 3.67
C LEU A 226 6.85 -41.41 5.16
N PHE A 227 6.32 -40.50 5.98
CA PHE A 227 6.57 -40.48 7.42
C PHE A 227 6.02 -41.71 8.16
N THR A 228 5.08 -42.45 7.57
CA THR A 228 4.45 -43.65 8.17
C THR A 228 5.21 -44.95 7.92
N LEU A 229 6.12 -44.99 6.93
CA LEU A 229 6.80 -46.22 6.47
C LEU A 229 7.65 -46.93 7.54
N HIS A 230 7.93 -46.28 8.67
CA HIS A 230 8.64 -46.87 9.81
C HIS A 230 7.75 -47.77 10.70
N SER A 231 6.43 -47.78 10.46
CA SER A 231 5.45 -48.56 11.23
C SER A 231 5.07 -49.86 10.49
N GLU A 232 4.90 -50.96 11.23
CA GLU A 232 4.33 -52.20 10.70
C GLU A 232 2.86 -52.01 10.22
N ASP A 233 2.14 -51.07 10.85
CA ASP A 233 0.79 -50.65 10.49
C ASP A 233 0.89 -49.22 9.90
N ASN A 234 0.88 -49.12 8.56
CA ASN A 234 1.10 -47.85 7.84
C ASN A 234 0.12 -47.66 6.67
N GLU A 235 -0.19 -46.40 6.34
CA GLU A 235 -1.27 -46.08 5.39
C GLU A 235 -0.94 -46.42 3.93
N VAL A 236 0.34 -46.65 3.60
CA VAL A 236 0.75 -47.17 2.30
C VAL A 236 0.43 -48.67 2.21
N SER A 237 0.93 -49.48 3.14
CA SER A 237 0.64 -50.92 3.17
C SER A 237 -0.87 -51.19 3.31
N ARG A 238 -1.61 -50.36 4.06
CA ARG A 238 -3.08 -50.41 4.15
C ARG A 238 -3.77 -50.13 2.82
N LEU A 239 -3.33 -49.15 2.02
CA LEU A 239 -3.88 -48.90 0.69
C LEU A 239 -3.72 -50.14 -0.21
N TYR A 240 -2.51 -50.70 -0.29
CA TYR A 240 -2.26 -51.85 -1.17
C TYR A 240 -2.89 -53.15 -0.66
N ALA A 241 -3.06 -53.32 0.67
CA ALA A 241 -3.86 -54.41 1.23
C ALA A 241 -5.34 -54.29 0.80
N LEU A 242 -5.94 -53.09 0.93
CA LEU A 242 -7.32 -52.84 0.49
C LEU A 242 -7.49 -53.06 -1.01
N LEU A 243 -6.57 -52.56 -1.85
CA LEU A 243 -6.60 -52.80 -3.29
C LEU A 243 -6.46 -54.30 -3.62
N SER A 244 -5.59 -55.03 -2.92
CA SER A 244 -5.37 -56.47 -3.12
C SER A 244 -6.57 -57.34 -2.74
N HIS A 245 -7.57 -56.80 -2.03
CA HIS A 245 -8.83 -57.50 -1.79
C HIS A 245 -9.67 -57.64 -3.08
N PHE A 246 -9.56 -56.70 -4.01
CA PHE A 246 -10.34 -56.66 -5.24
C PHE A 246 -9.54 -57.24 -6.40
N PRO A 247 -9.99 -58.35 -7.04
CA PRO A 247 -9.19 -59.03 -8.07
C PRO A 247 -8.91 -58.16 -9.29
N GLU A 248 -9.77 -57.18 -9.56
CA GLU A 248 -9.65 -56.20 -10.64
C GLU A 248 -8.36 -55.36 -10.54
N ALA A 249 -7.92 -55.01 -9.31
CA ALA A 249 -6.73 -54.19 -9.09
C ALA A 249 -5.40 -54.99 -9.09
N SER A 250 -5.45 -56.32 -9.21
CA SER A 250 -4.27 -57.19 -9.03
C SER A 250 -3.11 -56.89 -9.99
N GLU A 251 -3.39 -56.54 -11.25
CA GLU A 251 -2.37 -56.12 -12.23
C GLU A 251 -1.70 -54.80 -11.81
N LEU A 252 -2.49 -53.84 -11.34
CA LEU A 252 -2.00 -52.54 -10.90
C LEU A 252 -1.12 -52.63 -9.66
N VAL A 253 -1.49 -53.47 -8.68
CA VAL A 253 -0.66 -53.73 -7.49
C VAL A 253 0.69 -54.33 -7.88
N GLN A 254 0.70 -55.34 -8.76
CA GLN A 254 1.95 -55.98 -9.24
C GLN A 254 2.84 -55.04 -10.07
N ALA A 255 2.27 -54.04 -10.74
CA ALA A 255 3.03 -53.03 -11.47
C ALA A 255 3.56 -51.92 -10.54
N ALA A 256 2.77 -51.49 -9.55
CA ALA A 256 3.20 -50.55 -8.51
C ALA A 256 4.38 -51.10 -7.69
N GLN A 257 4.37 -52.40 -7.39
CA GLN A 257 5.47 -53.13 -6.73
C GLN A 257 6.78 -53.18 -7.54
N LYS A 258 6.74 -52.83 -8.82
CA LYS A 258 7.92 -52.78 -9.71
C LYS A 258 8.27 -51.35 -10.13
N THR A 259 7.49 -50.36 -9.71
CA THR A 259 7.68 -48.94 -10.04
C THR A 259 8.39 -48.25 -8.88
N CYS A 260 9.45 -47.50 -9.14
CA CYS A 260 10.14 -46.72 -8.11
C CYS A 260 9.42 -45.42 -7.73
N SER A 261 9.67 -44.94 -6.51
CA SER A 261 9.32 -43.58 -6.09
C SER A 261 10.04 -42.52 -6.95
N ASP A 262 9.37 -41.40 -7.22
CA ASP A 262 9.95 -40.22 -7.88
C ASP A 262 10.70 -39.30 -6.91
N GLU A 263 10.58 -39.51 -5.60
CA GLU A 263 11.36 -38.79 -4.60
C GLU A 263 12.81 -39.27 -4.56
N GLN A 264 13.75 -38.36 -4.77
CA GLN A 264 15.18 -38.68 -4.96
C GLN A 264 15.80 -39.46 -3.78
N ALA A 265 15.32 -39.23 -2.55
CA ALA A 265 15.78 -39.94 -1.36
C ALA A 265 15.15 -41.33 -1.17
N PHE A 266 14.13 -41.68 -1.96
CA PHE A 266 13.29 -42.88 -1.81
C PHE A 266 13.20 -43.74 -3.08
N GLN A 267 14.05 -43.52 -4.09
CA GLN A 267 14.02 -44.26 -5.37
C GLN A 267 14.23 -45.79 -5.23
N GLN A 268 14.75 -46.27 -4.09
CA GLN A 268 14.87 -47.70 -3.76
C GLN A 268 13.58 -48.32 -3.19
N TYR A 269 12.55 -47.51 -2.91
CA TYR A 269 11.24 -47.97 -2.51
C TYR A 269 10.34 -48.14 -3.73
N ALA A 270 9.62 -49.25 -3.77
CA ALA A 270 8.49 -49.44 -4.67
C ALA A 270 7.30 -48.58 -4.22
N LEU A 271 6.30 -48.39 -5.10
CA LEU A 271 5.13 -47.55 -4.78
C LEU A 271 4.23 -48.12 -3.66
N ASP A 272 4.42 -49.39 -3.25
CA ASP A 272 3.75 -49.98 -2.08
C ASP A 272 4.50 -49.78 -0.75
N GLY A 273 5.61 -49.03 -0.77
CA GLY A 273 6.42 -48.75 0.41
C GLY A 273 7.39 -49.88 0.79
N THR A 274 7.49 -50.94 0.00
CA THR A 274 8.54 -51.96 0.20
C THR A 274 9.90 -51.47 -0.34
N LEU A 275 10.98 -51.77 0.38
CA LEU A 275 12.35 -51.51 -0.05
C LEU A 275 12.80 -52.64 -0.98
N ALA A 276 12.95 -52.37 -2.27
CA ALA A 276 13.31 -53.37 -3.27
C ALA A 276 14.83 -53.35 -3.57
N GLY A 277 15.43 -54.55 -3.67
CA GLY A 277 16.85 -54.72 -4.00
C GLY A 277 17.14 -55.01 -5.48
N GLU A 278 16.11 -55.02 -6.34
CA GLU A 278 16.20 -55.33 -7.77
C GLU A 278 15.88 -54.10 -8.64
N GLU A 279 16.00 -54.24 -9.97
CA GLU A 279 15.84 -53.15 -10.94
C GLU A 279 14.37 -52.67 -11.05
N LEU A 280 13.97 -51.74 -10.18
CA LEU A 280 12.71 -51.01 -10.27
C LEU A 280 12.64 -50.18 -11.58
N THR A 281 11.48 -50.16 -12.23
CA THR A 281 11.26 -49.41 -13.47
C THR A 281 10.79 -47.99 -13.19
N GLU A 282 11.51 -46.99 -13.72
CA GLU A 282 11.07 -45.60 -13.72
C GLU A 282 9.96 -45.38 -14.76
N ILE A 283 8.85 -44.76 -14.34
CA ILE A 283 7.72 -44.39 -15.22
C ILE A 283 7.67 -42.87 -15.35
N SER A 284 7.60 -42.36 -16.58
CA SER A 284 7.54 -40.91 -16.82
C SER A 284 6.14 -40.33 -16.60
N LYS A 285 6.09 -39.19 -15.87
CA LYS A 285 4.85 -38.46 -15.56
C LYS A 285 4.15 -37.96 -16.84
N LYS A 286 2.95 -38.46 -17.11
CA LYS A 286 2.08 -37.92 -18.18
C LYS A 286 1.17 -36.85 -17.58
N HIS A 287 1.20 -35.64 -18.14
CA HIS A 287 0.25 -34.59 -17.76
C HIS A 287 -1.07 -34.77 -18.52
N TYR A 288 -2.09 -35.26 -17.82
CA TYR A 288 -3.45 -35.34 -18.36
C TYR A 288 -4.17 -34.00 -18.13
N PRO A 289 -4.52 -33.25 -19.19
CA PRO A 289 -5.28 -32.02 -19.06
C PRO A 289 -6.70 -32.31 -18.58
N VAL A 290 -7.30 -31.36 -17.86
CA VAL A 290 -8.66 -31.48 -17.34
C VAL A 290 -9.67 -31.62 -18.49
N GLN A 291 -10.46 -32.69 -18.47
CA GLN A 291 -11.43 -33.03 -19.53
C GLN A 291 -12.77 -33.46 -18.93
N PHE A 292 -13.72 -32.53 -18.88
CA PHE A 292 -15.07 -32.80 -18.39
C PHE A 292 -16.00 -33.30 -19.50
N SER A 293 -16.90 -34.22 -19.15
CA SER A 293 -18.01 -34.59 -20.03
C SER A 293 -19.12 -33.56 -19.91
N LEU A 294 -19.41 -32.85 -21.01
CA LEU A 294 -20.15 -31.60 -20.99
C LEU A 294 -21.68 -31.79 -20.94
N THR A 295 -22.18 -32.41 -19.86
CA THR A 295 -23.63 -32.58 -19.57
C THR A 295 -24.02 -31.99 -18.22
N SER A 296 -25.30 -31.66 -18.04
CA SER A 296 -25.83 -31.07 -16.81
C SER A 296 -25.74 -31.98 -15.58
N THR A 297 -25.99 -33.28 -15.76
CA THR A 297 -25.81 -34.30 -14.73
C THR A 297 -24.36 -34.32 -14.22
N ASN A 298 -23.40 -34.27 -15.15
CA ASN A 298 -21.98 -34.33 -14.85
C ASN A 298 -21.49 -33.06 -14.16
N PHE A 299 -21.98 -31.88 -14.58
CA PHE A 299 -21.68 -30.61 -13.91
C PHE A 299 -22.12 -30.64 -12.44
N LEU A 300 -23.36 -31.06 -12.18
CA LEU A 300 -23.91 -31.10 -10.81
C LEU A 300 -23.19 -32.12 -9.94
N ALA A 301 -22.89 -33.32 -10.46
CA ALA A 301 -22.18 -34.36 -9.71
C ALA A 301 -20.72 -33.99 -9.39
N LEU A 302 -20.02 -33.32 -10.31
CA LEU A 302 -18.66 -32.80 -10.06
C LEU A 302 -18.67 -31.65 -9.05
N HIS A 303 -19.66 -30.76 -9.12
CA HIS A 303 -19.83 -29.69 -8.14
C HIS A 303 -20.16 -30.22 -6.74
N GLU A 304 -21.00 -31.26 -6.63
CA GLU A 304 -21.32 -31.91 -5.35
C GLU A 304 -20.13 -32.63 -4.70
N LEU A 305 -19.16 -33.12 -5.50
CA LEU A 305 -17.99 -33.85 -5.01
C LEU A 305 -16.75 -32.98 -4.74
N PHE A 306 -16.59 -31.85 -5.44
CA PHE A 306 -15.36 -31.04 -5.43
C PHE A 306 -15.59 -29.53 -5.20
N GLY A 307 -16.84 -29.04 -5.17
CA GLY A 307 -17.20 -27.64 -4.91
C GLY A 307 -16.35 -26.61 -5.69
N GLN A 308 -15.87 -25.60 -4.96
CA GLN A 308 -14.89 -24.60 -5.37
C GLN A 308 -13.77 -25.13 -6.30
N ASN A 309 -13.19 -26.30 -6.03
CA ASN A 309 -12.04 -26.78 -6.80
C ASN A 309 -12.45 -27.30 -8.20
N PHE A 310 -13.63 -27.89 -8.33
CA PHE A 310 -14.24 -28.13 -9.64
C PHE A 310 -14.57 -26.81 -10.35
N LEU A 311 -15.10 -25.80 -9.65
CA LEU A 311 -15.40 -24.50 -10.26
C LEU A 311 -14.13 -23.83 -10.82
N ILE A 312 -13.04 -23.80 -10.06
CA ILE A 312 -11.73 -23.28 -10.49
C ILE A 312 -11.24 -24.04 -11.75
N ALA A 313 -11.29 -25.37 -11.75
CA ALA A 313 -10.88 -26.16 -12.91
C ALA A 313 -11.82 -25.98 -14.13
N ALA A 314 -13.12 -25.79 -13.92
CA ALA A 314 -14.08 -25.48 -14.97
C ALA A 314 -13.77 -24.13 -15.63
N ILE A 315 -13.52 -23.09 -14.84
CA ILE A 315 -13.08 -21.75 -15.29
C ILE A 315 -11.77 -21.85 -16.06
N ALA A 316 -10.76 -22.54 -15.50
CA ALA A 316 -9.43 -22.68 -16.11
C ALA A 316 -9.44 -23.40 -17.47
N SER A 317 -10.46 -24.22 -17.73
CA SER A 317 -10.58 -25.00 -18.97
C SER A 317 -11.25 -24.28 -20.15
N GLU A 318 -11.70 -23.03 -19.98
CA GLU A 318 -12.29 -22.15 -21.03
C GLU A 318 -13.31 -22.84 -21.98
N GLN A 319 -14.26 -23.61 -21.41
CA GLN A 319 -15.20 -24.42 -22.20
C GLN A 319 -16.15 -23.58 -23.06
N LYS A 320 -16.21 -23.89 -24.37
CA LYS A 320 -17.06 -23.19 -25.36
C LYS A 320 -18.49 -23.73 -25.49
N ASN A 321 -18.85 -24.77 -24.73
CA ASN A 321 -20.20 -25.33 -24.76
C ASN A 321 -21.18 -24.39 -24.03
N SER A 322 -22.20 -23.90 -24.75
CA SER A 322 -23.13 -22.89 -24.25
C SER A 322 -24.02 -23.36 -23.09
N THR A 323 -24.40 -24.64 -23.02
CA THR A 323 -25.22 -25.15 -21.90
C THR A 323 -24.36 -25.34 -20.65
N TRP A 324 -23.14 -25.86 -20.81
CA TRP A 324 -22.15 -25.98 -19.72
C TRP A 324 -21.77 -24.60 -19.15
N LEU A 325 -21.43 -23.65 -20.03
CA LEU A 325 -21.08 -22.28 -19.64
C LEU A 325 -22.27 -21.55 -18.99
N GLY A 326 -23.50 -21.77 -19.47
CA GLY A 326 -24.71 -21.25 -18.83
C GLY A 326 -24.95 -21.79 -17.41
N MET A 327 -24.60 -23.06 -17.14
CA MET A 327 -24.64 -23.62 -15.78
C MET A 327 -23.52 -23.08 -14.90
N LEU A 328 -22.32 -22.85 -15.45
CA LEU A 328 -21.20 -22.25 -14.72
C LEU A 328 -21.53 -20.81 -14.29
N ILE A 329 -22.05 -19.98 -15.20
CA ILE A 329 -22.57 -18.63 -14.88
C ILE A 329 -23.67 -18.73 -13.82
N LYS A 330 -24.67 -19.58 -14.01
CA LYS A 330 -25.77 -19.73 -13.03
C LYS A 330 -25.28 -20.19 -11.66
N THR A 331 -24.17 -20.91 -11.56
CA THR A 331 -23.60 -21.38 -10.29
C THR A 331 -22.77 -20.30 -9.61
N LEU A 332 -21.85 -19.64 -10.33
CA LEU A 332 -21.01 -18.58 -9.78
C LEU A 332 -21.83 -17.37 -9.27
N ASN A 333 -23.01 -17.12 -9.83
CA ASN A 333 -23.90 -16.01 -9.45
C ASN A 333 -25.04 -16.42 -8.50
N GLN A 334 -24.94 -17.56 -7.80
CA GLN A 334 -25.90 -17.93 -6.74
C GLN A 334 -25.53 -17.30 -5.39
N PRO A 335 -26.47 -16.71 -4.62
CA PRO A 335 -26.18 -16.01 -3.36
C PRO A 335 -25.35 -16.81 -2.34
N ARG A 336 -25.52 -18.14 -2.29
CA ARG A 336 -24.71 -19.02 -1.44
C ARG A 336 -23.25 -19.06 -1.90
N ILE A 337 -23.01 -19.32 -3.18
CA ILE A 337 -21.66 -19.36 -3.77
C ILE A 337 -20.97 -17.99 -3.63
N ILE A 338 -21.72 -16.89 -3.77
CA ILE A 338 -21.22 -15.51 -3.58
C ILE A 338 -20.70 -15.26 -2.16
N ALA A 339 -21.32 -15.88 -1.14
CA ALA A 339 -20.91 -15.76 0.26
C ALA A 339 -19.80 -16.78 0.63
N ASP A 340 -19.98 -18.05 0.27
CA ASP A 340 -19.23 -19.18 0.82
C ASP A 340 -17.92 -19.47 0.04
N GLU A 341 -17.94 -19.38 -1.31
CA GLU A 341 -16.90 -19.99 -2.17
C GLU A 341 -16.25 -19.00 -3.17
N LEU A 342 -17.04 -18.06 -3.72
CA LEU A 342 -16.60 -17.14 -4.78
C LEU A 342 -15.38 -16.27 -4.40
N PRO A 343 -15.23 -15.77 -3.15
CA PRO A 343 -14.00 -15.10 -2.72
C PRO A 343 -12.75 -15.99 -2.85
N GLY A 344 -12.85 -17.26 -2.46
CA GLY A 344 -11.77 -18.24 -2.55
C GLY A 344 -11.43 -18.58 -4.00
N ILE A 345 -12.43 -18.73 -4.86
CA ILE A 345 -12.27 -18.90 -6.31
C ILE A 345 -11.49 -17.71 -6.90
N ILE A 346 -11.86 -16.48 -6.58
CA ILE A 346 -11.21 -15.28 -7.14
C ILE A 346 -9.76 -15.13 -6.62
N ASN A 347 -9.53 -15.31 -5.31
CA ASN A 347 -8.18 -15.29 -4.74
C ASN A 347 -7.27 -16.35 -5.40
N CYS A 348 -7.74 -17.59 -5.53
CA CYS A 348 -6.99 -18.70 -6.13
C CYS A 348 -6.68 -18.44 -7.62
N VAL A 349 -7.68 -17.99 -8.41
CA VAL A 349 -7.49 -17.67 -9.83
C VAL A 349 -6.55 -16.46 -10.04
N ALA A 350 -6.54 -15.48 -9.13
CA ALA A 350 -5.61 -14.35 -9.20
C ALA A 350 -4.16 -14.72 -8.82
N ARG A 351 -3.97 -15.67 -7.91
CA ARG A 351 -2.67 -16.17 -7.43
C ARG A 351 -2.01 -17.15 -8.41
N GLU A 352 -2.73 -18.18 -8.82
CA GLU A 352 -2.15 -19.38 -9.45
C GLU A 352 -2.34 -19.43 -10.96
N TYR A 353 -3.31 -18.69 -11.49
CA TYR A 353 -3.68 -18.72 -12.91
C TYR A 353 -3.31 -17.42 -13.63
N SER A 354 -3.45 -17.43 -14.96
CA SER A 354 -3.05 -16.30 -15.80
C SER A 354 -4.02 -15.12 -15.69
N PRO A 355 -3.57 -13.87 -15.96
CA PRO A 355 -4.47 -12.72 -16.10
C PRO A 355 -5.59 -12.91 -17.15
N ARG A 356 -5.40 -13.78 -18.15
CA ARG A 356 -6.46 -14.18 -19.09
C ARG A 356 -7.54 -15.01 -18.41
N THR A 357 -7.16 -15.96 -17.56
CA THR A 357 -8.08 -16.81 -16.79
C THR A 357 -8.92 -16.00 -15.80
N LEU A 358 -8.28 -15.03 -15.12
CA LEU A 358 -8.98 -14.06 -14.27
C LEU A 358 -9.94 -13.15 -15.08
N GLY A 359 -9.53 -12.74 -16.29
CA GLY A 359 -10.40 -12.03 -17.23
C GLY A 359 -11.60 -12.85 -17.71
N HIS A 360 -11.45 -14.17 -17.88
CA HIS A 360 -12.55 -15.08 -18.19
C HIS A 360 -13.51 -15.24 -16.99
N LEU A 361 -12.98 -15.41 -15.77
CA LEU A 361 -13.80 -15.41 -14.55
C LEU A 361 -14.63 -14.12 -14.41
N ALA A 362 -14.03 -12.97 -14.69
CA ALA A 362 -14.73 -11.67 -14.67
C ALA A 362 -15.83 -11.52 -15.77
N GLN A 363 -15.83 -12.38 -16.80
CA GLN A 363 -16.92 -12.47 -17.79
C GLN A 363 -18.04 -13.42 -17.36
N LEU A 364 -17.75 -14.39 -16.48
CA LEU A 364 -18.73 -15.35 -15.96
C LEU A 364 -19.49 -14.82 -14.73
N ILE A 365 -18.90 -13.86 -14.01
CA ILE A 365 -19.53 -13.17 -12.87
C ILE A 365 -20.36 -11.99 -13.40
N ASP A 366 -21.59 -11.84 -12.93
CA ASP A 366 -22.49 -10.72 -13.27
C ASP A 366 -22.07 -9.42 -12.57
N ASP A 367 -22.48 -8.27 -13.14
CA ASP A 367 -22.16 -6.97 -12.55
C ASP A 367 -22.81 -6.77 -11.17
N GLU A 368 -24.00 -7.33 -10.96
CA GLU A 368 -24.72 -7.31 -9.69
C GLU A 368 -24.01 -8.15 -8.61
N THR A 369 -23.58 -9.37 -8.96
CA THR A 369 -22.75 -10.22 -8.09
C THR A 369 -21.47 -9.53 -7.65
N ALA A 370 -20.78 -8.85 -8.58
CA ALA A 370 -19.56 -8.14 -8.25
C ALA A 370 -19.83 -6.89 -7.39
N GLN A 371 -20.97 -6.21 -7.55
CA GLN A 371 -21.43 -5.18 -6.62
C GLN A 371 -21.80 -5.76 -5.25
N GLN A 372 -22.35 -6.97 -5.17
CA GLN A 372 -22.67 -7.65 -3.92
C GLN A 372 -21.39 -8.02 -3.13
N LEU A 373 -20.37 -8.58 -3.79
CA LEU A 373 -19.05 -8.82 -3.18
C LEU A 373 -18.44 -7.53 -2.61
N PHE A 374 -18.55 -6.42 -3.35
CA PHE A 374 -18.08 -5.10 -2.89
C PHE A 374 -18.87 -4.59 -1.67
N ARG A 375 -20.21 -4.69 -1.66
CA ARG A 375 -21.05 -4.33 -0.50
C ARG A 375 -20.80 -5.21 0.73
N ASN A 376 -20.39 -6.46 0.52
CA ASN A 376 -20.00 -7.39 1.57
C ASN A 376 -18.56 -7.14 2.09
N ASN A 377 -17.91 -6.04 1.69
CA ASN A 377 -16.52 -5.70 2.02
C ASN A 377 -15.52 -6.82 1.69
N ASN A 378 -15.77 -7.60 0.64
CA ASN A 378 -14.90 -8.71 0.27
C ASN A 378 -13.78 -8.28 -0.70
N GLY A 379 -12.55 -8.19 -0.19
CA GLY A 379 -11.40 -7.67 -0.93
C GLY A 379 -11.00 -8.45 -2.19
N ALA A 380 -11.46 -9.71 -2.34
CA ALA A 380 -11.20 -10.48 -3.57
C ALA A 380 -11.81 -9.81 -4.81
N VAL A 381 -12.87 -9.01 -4.65
CA VAL A 381 -13.51 -8.25 -5.72
C VAL A 381 -12.53 -7.32 -6.47
N PHE A 382 -11.44 -6.88 -5.81
CA PHE A 382 -10.49 -5.94 -6.40
C PHE A 382 -9.69 -6.53 -7.56
N TYR A 383 -9.49 -7.86 -7.59
CA TYR A 383 -8.86 -8.54 -8.71
C TYR A 383 -9.70 -8.47 -10.00
N LEU A 384 -11.02 -8.23 -9.90
CA LEU A 384 -11.94 -8.12 -11.05
C LEU A 384 -11.95 -6.71 -11.66
N LEU A 385 -11.47 -5.68 -10.95
CA LEU A 385 -11.50 -4.28 -11.38
C LEU A 385 -10.86 -3.97 -12.76
N PRO A 386 -9.78 -4.64 -13.22
CA PRO A 386 -9.25 -4.42 -14.58
C PRO A 386 -10.25 -4.80 -15.69
N TYR A 387 -11.20 -5.70 -15.38
CA TYR A 387 -12.11 -6.33 -16.34
C TYR A 387 -13.57 -5.85 -16.16
N LYS A 388 -13.93 -5.37 -14.97
CA LYS A 388 -15.25 -4.86 -14.58
C LYS A 388 -15.23 -3.33 -14.37
N PRO A 389 -15.21 -2.50 -15.45
CA PRO A 389 -15.05 -1.05 -15.31
C PRO A 389 -16.17 -0.36 -14.51
N LYS A 390 -17.39 -0.92 -14.48
CA LYS A 390 -18.51 -0.42 -13.67
C LYS A 390 -18.27 -0.48 -12.16
N LEU A 391 -17.43 -1.40 -11.67
CA LEU A 391 -17.10 -1.44 -10.23
C LEU A 391 -16.34 -0.18 -9.80
N ILE A 392 -15.54 0.40 -10.69
CA ILE A 392 -14.70 1.56 -10.36
C ILE A 392 -15.54 2.82 -10.13
N THR A 393 -16.80 2.89 -10.57
CA THR A 393 -17.72 3.99 -10.21
C THR A 393 -18.32 3.86 -8.80
N HIS A 394 -18.08 2.76 -8.09
CA HIS A 394 -18.48 2.56 -6.69
C HIS A 394 -17.31 2.73 -5.70
N ILE A 395 -16.10 3.00 -6.19
CA ILE A 395 -14.91 3.26 -5.36
C ILE A 395 -14.79 4.77 -5.09
N ASN A 396 -15.27 5.19 -3.92
CA ASN A 396 -15.06 6.52 -3.32
C ASN A 396 -14.16 6.40 -2.07
N GLU A 397 -13.84 7.53 -1.43
CA GLU A 397 -13.00 7.55 -0.22
C GLU A 397 -13.67 6.82 0.97
N GLU A 398 -14.98 7.01 1.13
CA GLU A 398 -15.82 6.45 2.21
C GLU A 398 -15.80 4.91 2.19
N ASN A 399 -16.17 4.27 1.08
CA ASN A 399 -16.18 2.81 0.95
C ASN A 399 -14.77 2.20 1.08
N VAL A 400 -13.71 2.95 0.72
CA VAL A 400 -12.32 2.50 0.89
C VAL A 400 -11.88 2.61 2.36
N ALA A 401 -12.27 3.66 3.07
CA ALA A 401 -12.02 3.80 4.50
C ALA A 401 -12.75 2.73 5.31
N ASP A 402 -14.04 2.49 5.02
CA ASP A 402 -14.84 1.43 5.66
C ASP A 402 -14.24 0.05 5.41
N PHE A 403 -13.83 -0.25 4.18
CA PHE A 403 -13.15 -1.50 3.86
C PHE A 403 -11.85 -1.67 4.69
N ILE A 404 -11.03 -0.61 4.80
CA ILE A 404 -9.79 -0.64 5.60
C ILE A 404 -10.07 -0.83 7.10
N GLN A 405 -11.13 -0.21 7.65
CA GLN A 405 -11.53 -0.41 9.05
C GLN A 405 -12.05 -1.82 9.34
N ASN A 406 -12.67 -2.48 8.36
CA ASN A 406 -13.12 -3.87 8.51
C ASN A 406 -11.95 -4.86 8.39
N LEU A 407 -10.95 -4.59 7.55
CA LEU A 407 -9.72 -5.40 7.46
C LEU A 407 -8.95 -5.46 8.79
N THR A 408 -8.74 -4.31 9.45
CA THR A 408 -7.89 -4.19 10.65
C THR A 408 -8.48 -4.87 11.89
N GLN A 409 -9.71 -5.37 11.82
CA GLN A 409 -10.37 -6.12 12.91
C GLN A 409 -10.40 -7.63 12.65
N GLY A 410 -10.04 -8.11 11.45
CA GLY A 410 -10.49 -9.41 10.95
C GLY A 410 -9.45 -10.52 10.78
N THR A 411 -8.31 -10.26 10.11
CA THR A 411 -7.45 -11.36 9.60
C THR A 411 -5.96 -11.01 9.49
N THR A 412 -5.09 -11.99 9.76
CA THR A 412 -3.63 -11.94 9.56
C THR A 412 -3.21 -12.69 8.28
N SER A 413 -3.91 -12.46 7.17
CA SER A 413 -3.66 -13.14 5.90
C SER A 413 -2.87 -12.26 4.93
N SER A 414 -1.81 -12.83 4.32
CA SER A 414 -1.03 -12.16 3.28
C SER A 414 -1.86 -11.83 2.02
N GLU A 415 -3.00 -12.48 1.84
CA GLU A 415 -3.96 -12.17 0.77
C GLU A 415 -4.49 -10.74 0.84
N ILE A 416 -4.56 -10.14 2.05
CA ILE A 416 -4.97 -8.73 2.25
C ILE A 416 -4.03 -7.79 1.49
N ILE A 417 -2.71 -8.01 1.57
CA ILE A 417 -1.71 -7.16 0.95
C ILE A 417 -1.83 -7.24 -0.58
N PHE A 418 -2.10 -8.42 -1.14
CA PHE A 418 -2.32 -8.59 -2.58
C PHE A 418 -3.64 -8.00 -3.07
N GLN A 419 -4.72 -8.09 -2.27
CA GLN A 419 -6.01 -7.45 -2.56
C GLN A 419 -5.90 -5.91 -2.52
N LEU A 420 -5.26 -5.36 -1.49
CA LEU A 420 -4.96 -3.92 -1.39
C LEU A 420 -4.07 -3.46 -2.55
N MET A 421 -3.07 -4.26 -2.96
CA MET A 421 -2.24 -3.95 -4.13
C MET A 421 -3.03 -3.97 -5.45
N ALA A 422 -3.98 -4.90 -5.62
CA ALA A 422 -4.87 -4.92 -6.78
C ALA A 422 -5.69 -3.61 -6.88
N LEU A 423 -6.31 -3.20 -5.77
CA LEU A 423 -7.00 -1.91 -5.64
C LEU A 423 -6.07 -0.73 -5.93
N PHE A 424 -4.94 -0.66 -5.22
CA PHE A 424 -3.92 0.38 -5.33
C PHE A 424 -3.45 0.60 -6.77
N SER A 425 -3.18 -0.50 -7.49
CA SER A 425 -2.68 -0.49 -8.88
C SER A 425 -3.61 0.19 -9.89
N ILE A 426 -4.87 0.45 -9.52
CA ILE A 426 -5.90 1.09 -10.33
C ILE A 426 -6.22 2.49 -9.83
N ILE A 427 -6.40 2.68 -8.51
CA ILE A 427 -6.67 4.01 -7.93
C ILE A 427 -5.47 4.95 -8.10
N ALA A 428 -4.24 4.46 -8.00
CA ALA A 428 -3.02 5.24 -8.27
C ALA A 428 -2.93 5.65 -9.75
N LYS A 429 -3.24 4.75 -10.71
CA LYS A 429 -3.28 5.08 -12.15
C LYS A 429 -4.34 6.13 -12.46
N LYS A 430 -5.49 6.11 -11.76
CA LYS A 430 -6.56 7.11 -11.89
C LYS A 430 -6.32 8.40 -11.09
N LYS A 431 -5.20 8.52 -10.35
CA LYS A 431 -4.91 9.64 -9.43
C LYS A 431 -6.04 9.91 -8.42
N ASN A 432 -6.72 8.87 -7.96
CA ASN A 432 -7.76 8.98 -6.93
C ASN A 432 -7.09 9.27 -5.56
N PRO A 433 -7.62 10.21 -4.76
CA PRO A 433 -7.02 10.64 -3.49
C PRO A 433 -6.80 9.50 -2.48
N SER A 434 -7.69 8.50 -2.44
CA SER A 434 -7.58 7.31 -1.59
C SER A 434 -6.32 6.46 -1.83
N ALA A 435 -5.58 6.70 -2.92
CA ALA A 435 -4.36 5.97 -3.25
C ALA A 435 -3.30 6.06 -2.14
N GLN A 436 -3.18 7.21 -1.46
CA GLN A 436 -2.26 7.35 -0.32
C GLN A 436 -2.71 6.48 0.87
N LEU A 437 -3.99 6.52 1.23
CA LEU A 437 -4.55 5.77 2.36
C LEU A 437 -4.36 4.25 2.18
N VAL A 438 -4.62 3.73 0.97
CA VAL A 438 -4.41 2.31 0.65
C VAL A 438 -2.92 1.96 0.68
N PHE A 439 -2.04 2.82 0.15
CA PHE A 439 -0.59 2.60 0.20
C PHE A 439 -0.04 2.54 1.63
N GLU A 440 -0.50 3.44 2.50
CA GLU A 440 -0.13 3.44 3.92
C GLU A 440 -0.64 2.19 4.65
N THR A 441 -1.87 1.77 4.36
CA THR A 441 -2.44 0.51 4.90
C THR A 441 -1.63 -0.71 4.48
N ILE A 442 -1.09 -0.75 3.24
CA ILE A 442 -0.19 -1.81 2.79
C ILE A 442 1.12 -1.82 3.61
N LEU A 443 1.72 -0.65 3.86
CA LEU A 443 2.94 -0.55 4.68
C LEU A 443 2.71 -1.01 6.13
N ASP A 444 1.56 -0.68 6.71
CA ASP A 444 1.23 -1.07 8.10
C ASP A 444 0.94 -2.57 8.22
N ASN A 445 0.32 -3.19 7.21
CA ASN A 445 0.06 -4.64 7.20
C ASN A 445 1.31 -5.48 6.86
N LEU A 446 2.28 -4.93 6.11
CA LEU A 446 3.54 -5.61 5.77
C LEU A 446 4.37 -6.04 6.99
N HIS A 447 4.15 -5.43 8.16
CA HIS A 447 4.76 -5.84 9.42
C HIS A 447 4.53 -7.32 9.75
N HIS A 448 3.33 -7.84 9.48
CA HIS A 448 2.94 -9.22 9.76
C HIS A 448 3.45 -10.23 8.71
N HIS A 449 3.92 -9.76 7.55
CA HIS A 449 4.26 -10.59 6.39
C HIS A 449 5.62 -10.19 5.76
N PRO A 450 6.72 -10.21 6.54
CA PRO A 450 8.02 -9.70 6.09
C PRO A 450 8.60 -10.43 4.87
N ALA A 451 8.29 -11.72 4.70
CA ALA A 451 8.74 -12.54 3.58
C ALA A 451 8.24 -12.05 2.20
N LEU A 452 7.20 -11.20 2.14
CA LEU A 452 6.75 -10.59 0.88
C LEU A 452 7.77 -9.61 0.30
N LEU A 453 8.69 -9.10 1.12
CA LEU A 453 9.78 -8.22 0.68
C LEU A 453 10.94 -8.99 0.01
N GLU A 454 10.90 -10.33 -0.05
CA GLU A 454 11.77 -11.12 -0.93
C GLU A 454 11.38 -11.01 -2.42
N ASP A 455 10.14 -10.65 -2.74
CA ASP A 455 9.70 -10.46 -4.13
C ASP A 455 10.15 -9.08 -4.65
N GLU A 456 11.30 -9.07 -5.33
CA GLU A 456 11.85 -7.92 -6.05
C GLU A 456 10.80 -7.19 -6.91
N ASP A 457 9.88 -7.89 -7.59
CA ASP A 457 8.89 -7.25 -8.45
C ASP A 457 7.71 -6.66 -7.66
N PHE A 458 7.39 -7.19 -6.48
CA PHE A 458 6.50 -6.54 -5.50
C PHE A 458 7.15 -5.26 -4.95
N VAL A 459 8.41 -5.33 -4.50
CA VAL A 459 9.14 -4.16 -3.98
C VAL A 459 9.32 -3.08 -5.06
N ARG A 460 9.55 -3.46 -6.32
CA ARG A 460 9.57 -2.54 -7.47
C ARG A 460 8.22 -1.89 -7.77
N GLN A 461 7.10 -2.55 -7.48
CA GLN A 461 5.78 -1.93 -7.60
C GLN A 461 5.55 -0.86 -6.52
N LEU A 462 5.96 -1.11 -5.27
CA LEU A 462 5.91 -0.10 -4.20
C LEU A 462 6.81 1.11 -4.52
N LYS A 463 8.03 0.87 -5.01
CA LYS A 463 8.99 1.92 -5.43
C LYS A 463 8.50 2.81 -6.59
N LYS A 464 7.53 2.35 -7.40
CA LYS A 464 6.99 3.12 -8.55
C LYS A 464 5.99 4.21 -8.17
N TYR A 465 5.53 4.28 -6.92
CA TYR A 465 4.59 5.32 -6.48
C TYR A 465 5.32 6.64 -6.18
N PRO A 466 4.93 7.79 -6.77
CA PRO A 466 5.71 9.04 -6.66
C PRO A 466 5.94 9.56 -5.25
N ASP A 467 5.01 9.31 -4.33
CA ASP A 467 5.06 9.78 -2.94
C ASP A 467 5.60 8.71 -1.96
N CYS A 468 6.01 7.53 -2.47
CA CYS A 468 6.55 6.42 -1.69
C CYS A 468 7.69 6.86 -0.74
N GLN A 469 8.67 7.59 -1.26
CA GLN A 469 9.76 8.18 -0.47
C GLN A 469 9.22 9.05 0.68
N LYS A 470 8.34 10.01 0.38
CA LYS A 470 7.80 10.97 1.37
C LYS A 470 6.99 10.27 2.47
N ILE A 471 6.21 9.27 2.10
CA ILE A 471 5.36 8.49 3.02
C ILE A 471 6.23 7.61 3.92
N ILE A 472 7.25 6.94 3.36
CA ILE A 472 8.19 6.14 4.14
C ILE A 472 9.03 7.03 5.06
N ASP A 473 9.53 8.18 4.59
CA ASP A 473 10.27 9.14 5.43
C ASP A 473 9.39 9.69 6.57
N ARG A 474 8.10 9.96 6.29
CA ARG A 474 7.13 10.40 7.31
C ARG A 474 6.87 9.31 8.35
N LYS A 475 6.48 8.09 7.94
CA LYS A 475 6.25 6.97 8.87
C LYS A 475 7.53 6.62 9.65
N CYS A 476 8.70 6.66 9.01
CA CYS A 476 9.99 6.51 9.69
C CYS A 476 10.22 7.57 10.76
N LYS A 477 9.84 8.83 10.52
CA LYS A 477 9.93 9.89 11.53
C LYS A 477 8.93 9.65 12.67
N GLU A 478 7.68 9.33 12.35
CA GLU A 478 6.62 9.08 13.34
C GLU A 478 6.97 7.93 14.29
N ILE A 479 7.47 6.81 13.76
CA ILE A 479 7.95 5.67 14.58
C ILE A 479 9.11 6.09 15.51
N ARG A 480 10.05 6.92 15.03
CA ARG A 480 11.17 7.41 15.86
C ARG A 480 10.72 8.37 16.95
N GLU A 481 9.75 9.24 16.67
CA GLU A 481 9.17 10.11 17.69
C GLU A 481 8.28 9.35 18.68
N GLN A 482 7.59 8.27 18.26
CA GLN A 482 6.85 7.37 19.16
C GLN A 482 7.77 6.74 20.22
N VAL A 483 8.94 6.20 19.81
CA VAL A 483 9.93 5.65 20.75
C VAL A 483 10.43 6.72 21.72
N LYS A 484 10.77 7.93 21.24
CA LYS A 484 11.20 9.03 22.11
C LYS A 484 10.11 9.47 23.09
N ALA A 485 8.87 9.58 22.62
CA ALA A 485 7.72 9.96 23.44
C ALA A 485 7.42 8.90 24.51
N CYS A 486 7.57 7.61 24.19
CA CYS A 486 7.48 6.51 25.14
C CYS A 486 8.58 6.61 26.21
N ILE A 487 9.85 6.77 25.81
CA ILE A 487 10.98 6.97 26.74
C ILE A 487 10.71 8.16 27.67
N ILE A 488 10.28 9.31 27.14
CA ILE A 488 9.97 10.49 27.96
C ILE A 488 8.83 10.17 28.93
N ALA A 489 7.66 9.75 28.45
CA ALA A 489 6.50 9.48 29.30
C ALA A 489 6.83 8.52 30.45
N GLN A 490 7.51 7.41 30.14
CA GLN A 490 7.88 6.37 31.11
C GLN A 490 9.06 6.73 32.03
N THR A 491 9.85 7.76 31.71
CA THR A 491 10.92 8.25 32.60
C THR A 491 10.54 9.49 33.40
N THR A 492 9.47 10.20 33.02
CA THR A 492 8.92 11.31 33.83
C THR A 492 8.18 10.88 35.10
N GLU A 493 7.86 9.59 35.24
CA GLU A 493 7.25 9.05 36.45
C GLU A 493 8.22 9.15 37.67
N PRO A 494 7.72 9.41 38.88
CA PRO A 494 8.56 9.66 40.07
C PRO A 494 9.25 8.42 40.64
N VAL A 495 8.90 7.23 40.14
CA VAL A 495 9.55 5.95 40.47
C VAL A 495 9.68 5.17 39.17
N PHE A 496 10.91 4.94 38.71
CA PHE A 496 11.16 4.16 37.50
C PHE A 496 11.25 2.67 37.84
N THR A 497 10.36 1.85 37.29
CA THR A 497 10.26 0.41 37.57
C THR A 497 10.54 -0.45 36.34
N ALA A 498 10.71 -1.76 36.55
CA ALA A 498 10.86 -2.72 35.44
C ALA A 498 9.70 -2.67 34.43
N ALA A 499 8.47 -2.42 34.89
CA ALA A 499 7.31 -2.27 34.01
C ALA A 499 7.45 -1.07 33.05
N ASN A 500 7.97 0.07 33.55
CA ASN A 500 8.24 1.24 32.73
C ASN A 500 9.32 0.96 31.67
N TYR A 501 10.37 0.21 32.05
CA TYR A 501 11.41 -0.20 31.11
C TYR A 501 10.90 -1.20 30.05
N TYR A 502 10.09 -2.20 30.42
CA TYR A 502 9.55 -3.17 29.46
C TYR A 502 8.66 -2.49 28.41
N LEU A 503 7.81 -1.53 28.81
CA LEU A 503 7.02 -0.74 27.86
C LEU A 503 7.89 0.04 26.85
N ILE A 504 9.06 0.53 27.28
CA ILE A 504 10.06 1.14 26.40
C ILE A 504 10.71 0.10 25.47
N GLU A 505 11.14 -1.05 26.00
CA GLU A 505 11.83 -2.11 25.25
C GLU A 505 10.91 -2.75 24.20
N ASP A 506 9.63 -3.00 24.52
CA ASP A 506 8.59 -3.47 23.59
C ASP A 506 8.33 -2.44 22.48
N THR A 507 8.09 -1.17 22.83
CA THR A 507 7.86 -0.09 21.86
C THR A 507 9.05 0.08 20.92
N TRP A 508 10.27 -0.02 21.45
CA TRP A 508 11.52 0.06 20.68
C TRP A 508 11.71 -1.14 19.76
N PHE A 509 11.38 -2.36 20.21
CA PHE A 509 11.50 -3.58 19.43
C PHE A 509 10.52 -3.59 18.25
N GLU A 510 9.25 -3.24 18.48
CA GLU A 510 8.25 -3.06 17.43
C GLU A 510 8.68 -1.99 16.42
N ALA A 511 9.20 -0.85 16.91
CA ALA A 511 9.72 0.23 16.09
C ALA A 511 10.92 -0.20 15.22
N ILE A 512 11.87 -0.95 15.75
CA ILE A 512 13.00 -1.49 14.97
C ILE A 512 12.51 -2.45 13.89
N GLN A 513 11.57 -3.34 14.20
CA GLN A 513 11.02 -4.24 13.18
C GLN A 513 10.36 -3.46 12.04
N LYS A 514 9.49 -2.48 12.35
CA LYS A 514 8.86 -1.62 11.34
C LYS A 514 9.89 -0.81 10.53
N LEU A 515 10.88 -0.20 11.19
CA LEU A 515 11.94 0.57 10.52
C LEU A 515 12.83 -0.29 9.60
N ASN A 516 13.15 -1.52 9.99
CA ASN A 516 13.92 -2.45 9.16
C ASN A 516 13.16 -2.87 7.90
N LEU A 517 11.84 -3.11 8.00
CA LEU A 517 11.00 -3.44 6.85
C LEU A 517 10.88 -2.26 5.88
N LEU A 518 10.69 -1.04 6.41
CA LEU A 518 10.71 0.18 5.60
C LEU A 518 12.07 0.39 4.92
N HIS A 519 13.19 0.06 5.58
CA HIS A 519 14.54 0.12 5.02
C HIS A 519 14.77 -0.87 3.85
N LEU A 520 14.10 -2.02 3.83
CA LEU A 520 14.15 -2.96 2.69
C LEU A 520 13.46 -2.38 1.44
N ILE A 521 12.40 -1.58 1.64
CA ILE A 521 11.71 -0.89 0.53
C ILE A 521 12.53 0.31 0.07
N ILE A 522 12.94 1.21 0.96
CA ILE A 522 13.79 2.37 0.66
C ILE A 522 14.87 2.49 1.73
N PRO A 523 16.18 2.43 1.39
CA PRO A 523 17.26 2.59 2.37
C PRO A 523 17.12 3.91 3.15
N GLN A 524 17.05 3.80 4.47
CA GLN A 524 16.77 4.91 5.38
C GLN A 524 18.03 5.37 6.11
N ALA A 525 18.05 6.63 6.53
CA ALA A 525 19.04 7.11 7.48
C ALA A 525 18.98 6.26 8.75
N LYS A 526 20.13 5.85 9.29
CA LYS A 526 20.23 5.02 10.50
C LYS A 526 19.44 5.61 11.68
N PHE A 527 18.99 4.76 12.59
CA PHE A 527 18.24 5.16 13.78
C PHE A 527 19.12 5.00 15.01
N ASP A 528 19.30 6.06 15.78
CA ASP A 528 20.43 6.20 16.71
C ASP A 528 20.41 5.19 17.86
N LEU A 529 19.26 4.56 18.13
CA LEU A 529 19.06 3.52 19.16
C LEU A 529 19.18 2.10 18.57
N HIS A 530 20.17 1.84 17.71
CA HIS A 530 20.28 0.57 16.98
C HIS A 530 20.49 -0.70 17.84
N ASN A 531 20.88 -0.58 19.12
CA ASN A 531 21.02 -1.74 20.02
C ASN A 531 20.46 -1.44 21.42
N LYS A 532 20.19 -2.51 22.21
CA LYS A 532 19.58 -2.41 23.54
C LYS A 532 20.42 -1.61 24.55
N TYR A 533 21.74 -1.56 24.37
CA TYR A 533 22.62 -0.78 25.27
C TYR A 533 22.49 0.72 25.01
N ALA A 534 22.37 1.14 23.75
CA ALA A 534 22.03 2.52 23.38
C ALA A 534 20.63 2.92 23.86
N LEU A 535 19.63 2.01 23.80
CA LEU A 535 18.30 2.24 24.39
C LEU A 535 18.39 2.46 25.90
N ARG A 536 19.03 1.55 26.64
CA ARG A 536 19.18 1.62 28.10
C ARG A 536 19.91 2.89 28.53
N ALA A 537 21.01 3.23 27.85
CA ALA A 537 21.74 4.46 28.11
C ALA A 537 20.89 5.71 27.80
N LYS A 538 20.19 5.76 26.66
CA LYS A 538 19.34 6.91 26.33
C LYS A 538 18.17 7.06 27.31
N THR A 539 17.64 5.95 27.83
CA THR A 539 16.60 5.96 28.87
C THR A 539 17.15 6.53 30.17
N ALA A 540 18.37 6.15 30.58
CA ALA A 540 19.06 6.75 31.72
C ALA A 540 19.32 8.25 31.54
N GLU A 541 19.74 8.67 30.33
CA GLU A 541 19.99 10.08 30.02
C GLU A 541 18.70 10.91 30.11
N VAL A 542 17.57 10.44 29.57
CA VAL A 542 16.29 11.17 29.64
C VAL A 542 15.75 11.19 31.07
N ALA A 543 15.86 10.10 31.82
CA ALA A 543 15.53 10.08 33.25
C ALA A 543 16.38 11.07 34.06
N PHE A 544 17.71 11.11 33.82
CA PHE A 544 18.61 12.07 34.46
C PHE A 544 18.28 13.52 34.06
N LEU A 545 17.96 13.78 32.79
CA LEU A 545 17.57 15.12 32.31
C LEU A 545 16.26 15.63 32.94
N PHE A 546 15.41 14.74 33.45
CA PHE A 546 14.16 15.11 34.12
C PHE A 546 14.28 15.20 35.64
N HIS A 547 14.94 14.22 36.28
CA HIS A 547 15.07 14.14 37.75
C HIS A 547 16.32 14.84 38.30
N GLY A 548 17.33 15.11 37.47
CA GLY A 548 18.56 15.81 37.85
C GLY A 548 19.31 15.11 38.98
N GLU A 549 19.54 15.82 40.09
CA GLU A 549 20.21 15.29 41.28
C GLU A 549 19.39 14.21 42.03
N LEU A 550 18.10 14.04 41.71
CA LEU A 550 17.23 13.01 42.27
C LEU A 550 17.28 11.68 41.50
N PHE A 551 18.06 11.58 40.42
CA PHE A 551 18.21 10.35 39.65
C PHE A 551 18.99 9.28 40.43
N ASP A 552 18.29 8.25 40.93
CA ASP A 552 18.91 7.08 41.54
C ASP A 552 19.35 6.05 40.49
N LEU A 553 20.66 5.98 40.28
CA LEU A 553 21.32 4.99 39.45
C LEU A 553 21.04 3.54 39.90
N ASN A 554 20.84 3.29 41.20
CA ASN A 554 20.60 1.95 41.73
C ASN A 554 19.22 1.46 41.33
N ALA A 555 18.17 2.20 41.69
CA ALA A 555 16.79 1.91 41.27
C ALA A 555 16.66 1.77 39.74
N PHE A 556 17.35 2.63 38.97
CA PHE A 556 17.37 2.50 37.50
C PHE A 556 17.99 1.17 37.02
N ILE A 557 19.15 0.77 37.56
CA ILE A 557 19.83 -0.47 37.18
C ILE A 557 19.05 -1.71 37.65
N GLU A 558 18.37 -1.65 38.80
CA GLU A 558 17.46 -2.70 39.28
C GLU A 558 16.23 -2.85 38.37
N ALA A 559 15.62 -1.74 37.93
CA ALA A 559 14.52 -1.77 36.97
C ALA A 559 14.88 -2.48 35.66
N LEU A 560 16.13 -2.33 35.18
CA LEU A 560 16.62 -3.03 33.98
C LEU A 560 16.72 -4.57 34.12
N SER A 561 16.58 -5.12 35.34
CA SER A 561 16.53 -6.57 35.61
C SER A 561 17.69 -7.37 34.97
N LEU A 562 18.91 -6.83 35.06
CA LEU A 562 20.07 -7.32 34.31
C LEU A 562 20.57 -8.70 34.79
N PRO A 563 21.10 -9.57 33.90
CA PRO A 563 21.69 -10.85 34.27
C PRO A 563 22.87 -10.74 35.25
N SER A 564 23.10 -11.81 36.01
CA SER A 564 24.23 -11.93 36.94
C SER A 564 25.59 -11.77 36.24
N VAL A 565 26.54 -11.11 36.91
CA VAL A 565 27.84 -10.77 36.33
C VAL A 565 28.73 -12.00 36.17
N VAL A 566 29.29 -12.16 34.96
CA VAL A 566 30.22 -13.24 34.61
C VAL A 566 31.65 -12.69 34.55
N ALA A 567 32.48 -13.02 35.53
CA ALA A 567 33.77 -12.36 35.77
C ALA A 567 34.82 -12.43 34.61
N ARG A 568 34.66 -13.32 33.64
CA ARG A 568 35.63 -13.52 32.54
C ARG A 568 35.35 -12.70 31.27
N GLU A 569 34.13 -12.21 31.09
CA GLU A 569 33.71 -11.52 29.86
C GLU A 569 33.17 -10.12 30.19
N VAL A 570 32.71 -9.35 29.19
CA VAL A 570 31.96 -8.11 29.44
C VAL A 570 30.51 -8.48 29.74
N SER A 571 30.10 -8.34 31.00
CA SER A 571 28.70 -8.59 31.40
C SER A 571 27.76 -7.51 30.86
N GLU A 572 26.45 -7.79 30.77
CA GLU A 572 25.46 -6.75 30.42
C GLU A 572 25.44 -5.60 31.45
N TYR A 573 25.71 -5.90 32.72
CA TYR A 573 25.85 -4.92 33.79
C TYR A 573 27.03 -3.97 33.55
N GLU A 574 28.23 -4.51 33.29
CA GLU A 574 29.42 -3.74 32.87
C GLU A 574 29.13 -2.93 31.60
N ARG A 575 28.49 -3.54 30.60
CA ARG A 575 28.14 -2.91 29.32
C ARG A 575 27.23 -1.70 29.51
N VAL A 576 26.15 -1.84 30.28
CA VAL A 576 25.18 -0.76 30.56
C VAL A 576 25.84 0.37 31.34
N LEU A 577 26.60 0.05 32.41
CA LEU A 577 27.36 1.05 33.16
C LEU A 577 28.32 1.84 32.26
N ILE A 578 29.03 1.18 31.35
CA ILE A 578 29.96 1.80 30.41
C ILE A 578 29.26 2.76 29.42
N GLU A 579 28.08 2.41 28.90
CA GLU A 579 27.35 3.31 28.00
C GLU A 579 26.76 4.52 28.77
N ILE A 580 26.21 4.31 29.97
CA ILE A 580 25.72 5.41 30.82
C ILE A 580 26.88 6.34 31.22
N LEU A 581 28.02 5.78 31.60
CA LEU A 581 29.24 6.53 31.95
C LEU A 581 29.71 7.41 30.79
N ALA A 582 29.71 6.90 29.56
CA ALA A 582 30.08 7.65 28.38
C ALA A 582 29.06 8.73 28.00
N LEU A 583 27.77 8.51 28.28
CA LEU A 583 26.67 9.37 27.84
C LEU A 583 26.35 10.52 28.82
N ILE A 584 26.36 10.26 30.13
CA ILE A 584 25.95 11.25 31.14
C ILE A 584 27.16 12.00 31.70
N ASP A 585 27.27 13.29 31.40
CA ASP A 585 28.30 14.16 31.96
C ASP A 585 27.86 14.75 33.32
N ASN A 586 27.92 13.93 34.37
CA ASN A 586 27.63 14.31 35.75
C ASN A 586 28.64 13.70 36.71
N GLU A 587 29.29 14.50 37.55
CA GLU A 587 30.41 14.03 38.39
C GLU A 587 29.98 13.04 39.50
N PRO A 588 28.90 13.27 40.29
CA PRO A 588 28.36 12.26 41.21
C PRO A 588 28.06 10.91 40.56
N ILE A 589 27.32 10.88 39.45
CA ILE A 589 26.97 9.65 38.73
C ILE A 589 28.23 8.98 38.18
N ARG A 590 29.16 9.74 37.58
CA ARG A 590 30.46 9.25 37.09
C ARG A 590 31.26 8.56 38.21
N ARG A 591 31.30 9.13 39.42
CA ARG A 591 31.95 8.53 40.59
C ARG A 591 31.28 7.21 41.00
N GLN A 592 29.94 7.18 41.12
CA GLN A 592 29.20 5.96 41.46
C GLN A 592 29.39 4.83 40.43
N ILE A 593 29.42 5.15 39.13
CA ILE A 593 29.63 4.15 38.09
C ILE A 593 31.06 3.60 38.14
N ILE A 594 32.08 4.46 38.29
CA ILE A 594 33.48 4.01 38.40
C ILE A 594 33.67 3.10 39.62
N GLU A 595 33.04 3.42 40.76
CA GLU A 595 33.04 2.57 41.95
C GLU A 595 32.40 1.19 41.67
N LYS A 596 31.23 1.15 41.03
CA LYS A 596 30.55 -0.10 40.62
C LYS A 596 31.28 -0.92 39.56
N LEU A 597 32.15 -0.30 38.75
CA LEU A 597 32.99 -0.99 37.78
C LEU A 597 34.23 -1.61 38.44
N VAL A 598 34.82 -0.95 39.43
CA VAL A 598 36.07 -1.38 40.08
C VAL A 598 35.83 -2.41 41.20
N ASN A 599 34.70 -2.33 41.91
CA ASN A 599 34.37 -3.21 43.03
C ASN A 599 33.58 -4.47 42.60
N ASP A 600 33.24 -5.33 43.56
CA ASP A 600 32.25 -6.40 43.37
C ASP A 600 30.91 -5.85 42.87
N PRO A 601 30.22 -6.54 41.94
CA PRO A 601 30.56 -7.85 41.36
C PRO A 601 31.41 -7.80 40.07
N VAL A 602 31.94 -6.63 39.68
CA VAL A 602 32.50 -6.40 38.33
C VAL A 602 34.04 -6.52 38.28
N HIS A 603 34.76 -6.01 39.27
CA HIS A 603 36.24 -6.07 39.39
C HIS A 603 37.02 -5.66 38.12
N ARG A 604 36.52 -4.68 37.37
CA ARG A 604 37.15 -4.21 36.13
C ARG A 604 38.04 -3.00 36.41
N THR A 605 39.31 -3.23 36.71
CA THR A 605 40.29 -2.15 36.94
C THR A 605 40.71 -1.40 35.68
N ASN A 606 40.75 -2.07 34.52
CA ASN A 606 41.21 -1.49 33.23
C ASN A 606 40.07 -0.95 32.34
N TRP A 607 38.97 -0.47 32.93
CA TRP A 607 37.77 -0.06 32.20
C TRP A 607 37.98 1.12 31.23
N ALA A 608 38.99 1.96 31.43
CA ALA A 608 39.27 3.11 30.57
C ALA A 608 39.95 2.73 29.24
N GLU A 609 40.89 1.78 29.31
CA GLU A 609 41.70 1.29 28.19
C GLU A 609 40.97 0.23 27.36
N LYS A 610 40.09 -0.55 28.00
CA LYS A 610 39.38 -1.67 27.37
C LYS A 610 38.46 -1.19 26.25
N GLU A 611 38.42 -1.94 25.14
CA GLU A 611 37.45 -1.70 24.07
C GLU A 611 36.10 -2.37 24.31
N TYR A 612 35.06 -1.64 23.91
CA TYR A 612 33.64 -1.94 24.09
C TYR A 612 32.93 -1.64 22.77
N GLU A 613 32.65 -2.68 21.97
CA GLU A 613 32.27 -2.56 20.54
C GLU A 613 33.33 -1.79 19.70
N GLY A 614 34.62 -2.17 19.80
CA GLY A 614 35.71 -1.62 18.97
C GLY A 614 36.07 -0.15 19.26
N LYS A 615 35.66 0.34 20.43
CA LYS A 615 35.86 1.71 20.92
C LYS A 615 36.18 1.69 22.42
N THR A 616 37.15 2.48 22.85
CA THR A 616 37.36 2.76 24.28
C THR A 616 36.28 3.69 24.83
N VAL A 617 36.17 3.78 26.16
CA VAL A 617 35.28 4.75 26.84
C VAL A 617 35.56 6.19 26.39
N PHE A 618 36.83 6.56 26.21
CA PHE A 618 37.23 7.89 25.75
C PHE A 618 36.61 8.26 24.39
N ILE A 619 36.60 7.32 23.44
CA ILE A 619 36.01 7.53 22.10
C ILE A 619 34.47 7.61 22.18
N LYS A 620 33.85 6.86 23.10
CA LYS A 620 32.41 6.94 23.35
C LYS A 620 32.02 8.27 24.02
N ALA A 621 32.77 8.73 25.03
CA ALA A 621 32.60 10.05 25.63
C ALA A 621 32.69 11.17 24.59
N ALA A 622 33.65 11.09 23.66
CA ALA A 622 33.77 12.01 22.54
C ALA A 622 32.59 11.94 21.54
N GLN A 623 32.00 10.76 21.33
CA GLN A 623 30.78 10.59 20.53
C GLN A 623 29.55 11.26 21.19
N HIS A 624 29.49 11.28 22.52
CA HIS A 624 28.32 11.76 23.28
C HIS A 624 28.46 13.19 23.81
N GLY A 625 29.65 13.79 23.74
CA GLY A 625 29.89 15.16 24.18
C GLY A 625 30.28 15.29 25.66
N ASN A 626 30.59 14.17 26.32
CA ASN A 626 30.89 14.09 27.75
C ASN A 626 32.31 14.61 28.04
N LEU A 627 32.42 15.93 28.16
CA LEU A 627 33.67 16.66 28.33
C LEU A 627 34.32 16.36 29.69
N GLY A 628 33.54 16.24 30.76
CA GLY A 628 34.06 15.97 32.09
C GLY A 628 34.63 14.55 32.27
N LEU A 629 34.19 13.56 31.49
CA LEU A 629 34.85 12.25 31.44
C LEU A 629 36.12 12.28 30.57
N ILE A 630 36.15 13.12 29.53
CA ILE A 630 37.34 13.31 28.70
C ILE A 630 38.48 13.94 29.51
N THR A 631 38.22 15.00 30.28
CA THR A 631 39.24 15.64 31.13
C THR A 631 39.74 14.74 32.27
N LEU A 632 38.90 13.81 32.76
CA LEU A 632 39.30 12.79 33.74
C LEU A 632 40.24 11.71 33.16
N LEU A 633 40.27 11.56 31.83
CA LEU A 633 41.00 10.51 31.12
C LEU A 633 42.17 11.01 30.27
N GLU A 634 42.23 12.29 29.91
CA GLU A 634 43.17 12.79 28.89
C GLU A 634 44.66 12.62 29.25
N GLU A 635 45.02 12.60 30.54
CA GLU A 635 46.38 12.29 31.02
C GLU A 635 46.79 10.81 30.88
N LYS A 636 45.82 9.91 30.65
CA LYS A 636 46.00 8.44 30.71
C LYS A 636 45.77 7.74 29.38
N ILE A 637 45.47 8.50 28.32
CA ILE A 637 45.08 7.99 27.00
C ILE A 637 46.16 8.31 25.98
N ALA A 638 46.51 7.34 25.14
CA ALA A 638 47.56 7.48 24.14
C ALA A 638 47.19 8.52 23.04
N PRO A 639 48.15 9.30 22.49
CA PRO A 639 47.89 10.38 21.54
C PRO A 639 47.06 9.97 20.32
N GLU A 640 47.23 8.76 19.80
CA GLU A 640 46.52 8.23 18.63
C GLU A 640 45.00 8.18 18.85
N ALA A 641 44.55 8.05 20.12
CA ALA A 641 43.15 8.08 20.47
C ALA A 641 42.55 9.50 20.44
N PHE A 642 43.35 10.57 20.53
CA PHE A 642 42.86 11.95 20.41
C PHE A 642 42.34 12.23 19.00
N ASN A 643 43.09 11.89 17.95
CA ASN A 643 42.62 12.07 16.56
C ASN A 643 41.37 11.21 16.28
N LYS A 644 41.32 9.96 16.77
CA LYS A 644 40.14 9.07 16.68
C LYS A 644 38.93 9.67 17.44
N ALA A 645 39.15 10.29 18.59
CA ALA A 645 38.12 10.98 19.37
C ALA A 645 37.63 12.27 18.69
N ILE A 646 38.53 13.14 18.21
CA ILE A 646 38.20 14.38 17.47
C ILE A 646 37.34 14.07 16.24
N LYS A 647 37.74 13.10 15.41
CA LYS A 647 36.95 12.65 14.26
C LYS A 647 35.58 12.12 14.66
N THR A 648 35.47 11.44 15.81
CA THR A 648 34.21 10.88 16.30
C THR A 648 33.28 11.98 16.83
N ALA A 649 33.82 12.94 17.60
CA ALA A 649 33.10 14.11 18.08
C ALA A 649 32.61 15.00 16.94
N ALA A 650 33.45 15.28 15.92
CA ALA A 650 33.05 16.04 14.74
C ALA A 650 31.91 15.37 13.95
N LYS A 651 31.99 14.04 13.76
CA LYS A 651 30.92 13.24 13.14
C LYS A 651 29.62 13.23 13.95
N ALA A 652 29.73 13.23 15.28
CA ALA A 652 28.60 13.30 16.21
C ALA A 652 28.14 14.73 16.54
N ASN A 653 28.69 15.76 15.86
CA ASN A 653 28.36 17.18 16.05
C ASN A 653 28.67 17.73 17.48
N GLN A 654 29.61 17.11 18.20
CA GLN A 654 30.01 17.44 19.58
C GLN A 654 31.11 18.50 19.60
N TRP A 655 30.79 19.72 19.17
CA TRP A 655 31.79 20.72 18.79
C TRP A 655 32.53 21.39 19.95
N ASP A 656 31.99 21.46 21.16
CA ASP A 656 32.74 21.95 22.31
C ASP A 656 33.78 20.91 22.79
N VAL A 657 33.53 19.60 22.61
CA VAL A 657 34.55 18.53 22.77
C VAL A 657 35.63 18.62 21.68
N VAL A 658 35.26 18.83 20.41
CA VAL A 658 36.25 19.09 19.34
C VAL A 658 37.11 20.31 19.69
N ASN A 659 36.49 21.40 20.14
CA ASN A 659 37.17 22.61 20.57
C ASN A 659 38.09 22.40 21.79
N HIS A 660 37.81 21.41 22.66
CA HIS A 660 38.69 21.04 23.76
C HIS A 660 39.86 20.18 23.29
N LEU A 661 39.57 19.04 22.65
CA LEU A 661 40.57 18.07 22.22
C LEU A 661 41.60 18.67 21.26
N CYS A 662 41.18 19.50 20.29
CA CYS A 662 42.11 20.19 19.38
C CYS A 662 43.06 21.19 20.06
N ARG A 663 42.90 21.50 21.36
CA ARG A 663 43.78 22.39 22.13
C ARG A 663 44.74 21.65 23.07
N ASN A 664 44.62 20.33 23.17
CA ASN A 664 45.54 19.51 23.95
C ASN A 664 46.77 19.20 23.06
N ASP A 665 47.98 19.31 23.61
CA ASP A 665 49.23 19.13 22.85
C ASP A 665 49.38 17.73 22.21
N ASN A 666 48.60 16.74 22.66
CA ASN A 666 48.52 15.41 22.05
C ASN A 666 47.78 15.37 20.70
N ALA A 667 47.09 16.45 20.28
CA ALA A 667 46.23 16.48 19.08
C ALA A 667 47.00 16.76 17.77
N LEU A 668 47.80 15.77 17.35
CA LEU A 668 48.62 15.81 16.13
C LEU A 668 47.81 15.46 14.87
N LEU A 669 46.86 16.32 14.48
CA LEU A 669 46.08 16.17 13.25
C LEU A 669 46.97 16.30 11.99
N ASP A 670 46.82 15.38 11.04
CA ASP A 670 47.42 15.52 9.70
C ASP A 670 46.57 16.42 8.77
N GLU A 671 47.09 16.71 7.56
CA GLU A 671 46.48 17.65 6.61
C GLU A 671 45.11 17.17 6.06
N ASP A 672 44.94 15.86 5.84
CA ASP A 672 43.68 15.23 5.39
C ASP A 672 42.64 15.17 6.53
N GLU A 673 43.10 14.90 7.76
CA GLU A 673 42.27 14.98 8.95
C GLU A 673 41.78 16.42 9.18
N LEU A 674 42.69 17.38 9.06
CA LEU A 674 42.45 18.80 9.28
C LEU A 674 41.49 19.38 8.23
N GLU A 675 41.67 19.08 6.94
CA GLU A 675 40.73 19.45 5.87
C GLU A 675 39.32 18.97 6.22
N LYS A 676 39.16 17.69 6.56
CA LYS A 676 37.85 17.08 6.84
C LYS A 676 37.19 17.66 8.09
N ILE A 677 37.95 17.91 9.16
CA ILE A 677 37.41 18.53 10.38
C ILE A 677 37.04 19.99 10.12
N ILE A 678 37.85 20.75 9.36
CA ILE A 678 37.55 22.12 8.97
C ILE A 678 36.31 22.18 8.08
N PHE A 679 36.16 21.29 7.10
CA PHE A 679 34.98 21.19 6.25
C PHE A 679 33.71 20.90 7.06
N MET A 680 33.74 19.89 7.95
CA MET A 680 32.58 19.56 8.80
C MET A 680 32.25 20.70 9.78
N ALA A 681 33.25 21.32 10.39
CA ALA A 681 33.05 22.48 11.27
C ALA A 681 32.42 23.65 10.48
N ALA A 682 32.89 23.89 9.26
CA ALA A 682 32.37 24.94 8.40
C ALA A 682 30.91 24.69 8.00
N GLU A 683 30.61 23.49 7.49
CA GLU A 683 29.27 23.03 7.10
C GLU A 683 28.26 23.15 8.25
N LYS A 684 28.64 22.80 9.48
CA LYS A 684 27.74 22.93 10.65
C LYS A 684 27.67 24.36 11.21
N GLY A 685 28.63 25.23 10.89
CA GLY A 685 28.65 26.66 11.25
C GLY A 685 29.51 27.03 12.46
N GLN A 686 30.50 26.20 12.79
CA GLN A 686 31.16 26.15 14.10
C GLN A 686 32.36 27.09 14.19
N LEU A 687 32.06 28.39 14.11
CA LEU A 687 33.01 29.50 13.99
C LEU A 687 34.17 29.47 15.02
N LYS A 688 33.92 28.99 16.26
CA LYS A 688 34.98 28.84 17.29
C LYS A 688 36.06 27.87 16.83
N VAL A 689 35.66 26.64 16.47
CA VAL A 689 36.53 25.54 16.02
C VAL A 689 37.20 25.91 14.71
N THR A 690 36.41 26.34 13.70
CA THR A 690 36.93 26.75 12.40
C THR A 690 38.00 27.83 12.53
N ARG A 691 37.76 28.88 13.33
CA ARG A 691 38.75 29.94 13.53
C ARG A 691 40.00 29.42 14.24
N TYR A 692 39.84 28.63 15.31
CA TYR A 692 40.97 28.07 16.04
C TYR A 692 41.87 27.23 15.13
N LEU A 693 41.30 26.27 14.38
CA LEU A 693 42.06 25.39 13.47
C LEU A 693 42.81 26.19 12.39
N LEU A 694 42.15 27.16 11.74
CA LEU A 694 42.79 28.05 10.77
C LEU A 694 43.95 28.86 11.37
N THR A 695 43.84 29.30 12.63
CA THR A 695 44.90 30.07 13.29
C THR A 695 46.05 29.22 13.82
N ALA A 696 45.76 28.07 14.44
CA ALA A 696 46.75 27.26 15.17
C ALA A 696 47.59 26.38 14.24
N TYR A 697 46.97 25.74 13.24
CA TYR A 697 47.65 24.90 12.26
C TYR A 697 48.07 25.69 11.00
N HIS A 698 47.83 27.00 10.96
CA HIS A 698 48.13 27.90 9.83
C HIS A 698 47.57 27.46 8.46
N TYR A 699 46.53 26.62 8.46
CA TYR A 699 45.95 25.99 7.27
C TYR A 699 45.44 27.00 6.23
N LYS A 700 45.70 26.70 4.96
CA LYS A 700 45.30 27.51 3.80
C LYS A 700 44.67 26.57 2.77
N PRO A 701 43.33 26.57 2.61
CA PRO A 701 42.69 25.71 1.63
C PRO A 701 43.12 26.07 0.20
N SER A 702 43.26 25.08 -0.66
CA SER A 702 43.38 25.30 -2.09
C SER A 702 42.11 25.93 -2.67
N SER A 703 42.18 26.38 -3.93
CA SER A 703 41.01 26.91 -4.64
C SER A 703 39.87 25.90 -4.75
N ILE A 704 40.18 24.59 -4.79
CA ILE A 704 39.21 23.51 -4.86
C ILE A 704 38.57 23.30 -3.48
N GLU A 705 39.36 23.09 -2.41
CA GLU A 705 38.82 22.95 -1.04
C GLU A 705 38.00 24.16 -0.63
N LEU A 706 38.47 25.38 -0.91
CA LEU A 706 37.76 26.62 -0.60
C LEU A 706 36.39 26.66 -1.30
N MET A 707 36.32 26.23 -2.56
CA MET A 707 35.05 26.12 -3.29
C MET A 707 34.13 25.04 -2.70
N HIS A 708 34.65 23.87 -2.31
CA HIS A 708 33.86 22.84 -1.63
C HIS A 708 33.32 23.34 -0.28
N ILE A 709 34.16 23.97 0.54
CA ILE A 709 33.78 24.58 1.82
C ILE A 709 32.72 25.66 1.62
N LEU A 710 32.93 26.61 0.72
CA LEU A 710 31.99 27.70 0.48
C LEU A 710 30.65 27.20 -0.10
N ASN A 711 30.67 26.21 -1.01
CA ASN A 711 29.44 25.56 -1.49
C ASN A 711 28.66 24.91 -0.33
N ALA A 712 29.31 24.12 0.52
CA ALA A 712 28.67 23.45 1.66
C ALA A 712 28.11 24.45 2.70
N VAL A 713 28.86 25.53 2.95
CA VAL A 713 28.51 26.64 3.84
C VAL A 713 27.34 27.47 3.30
N ILE A 714 27.26 27.72 1.99
CA ILE A 714 26.09 28.32 1.34
C ILE A 714 24.90 27.38 1.48
N THR A 715 25.04 26.11 1.09
CA THR A 715 23.95 25.11 1.14
C THR A 715 23.30 25.04 2.52
N ASN A 716 24.12 25.07 3.58
CA ASN A 716 23.68 25.03 4.98
C ASN A 716 23.39 26.42 5.60
N ASN A 717 23.39 27.50 4.82
CA ASN A 717 23.13 28.90 5.22
C ASN A 717 23.97 29.39 6.42
N LYS A 718 25.26 29.05 6.47
CA LYS A 718 26.15 29.37 7.60
C LYS A 718 26.83 30.72 7.44
N LEU A 719 26.04 31.79 7.35
CA LEU A 719 26.47 33.18 7.07
C LEU A 719 27.78 33.63 7.75
N LYS A 720 27.94 33.41 9.06
CA LYS A 720 29.15 33.82 9.81
C LYS A 720 30.39 33.04 9.42
N THR A 721 30.24 31.77 9.04
CA THR A 721 31.31 30.93 8.48
C THR A 721 31.61 31.32 7.04
N PHE A 722 30.58 31.63 6.24
CA PHE A 722 30.76 32.15 4.89
C PHE A 722 31.62 33.41 4.92
N GLN A 723 31.26 34.38 5.76
CA GLN A 723 32.00 35.62 5.95
C GLN A 723 33.46 35.38 6.40
N LEU A 724 33.73 34.33 7.20
CA LEU A 724 35.10 33.98 7.59
C LEU A 724 35.92 33.50 6.39
N PHE A 725 35.49 32.45 5.70
CA PHE A 725 36.26 31.90 4.57
C PHE A 725 36.33 32.87 3.40
N TYR A 726 35.22 33.51 3.05
CA TYR A 726 35.15 34.46 1.95
C TYR A 726 36.09 35.64 2.19
N ASN A 727 36.06 36.27 3.37
CA ASN A 727 36.92 37.43 3.65
C ASN A 727 38.40 37.04 3.90
N SER A 728 38.68 35.86 4.46
CA SER A 728 40.06 35.41 4.71
C SER A 728 40.78 34.92 3.45
N PHE A 729 40.05 34.38 2.47
CA PHE A 729 40.63 33.74 1.28
C PHE A 729 40.10 34.29 -0.06
N GLU A 730 39.44 35.47 -0.06
CA GLU A 730 38.87 36.14 -1.25
C GLU A 730 39.81 36.13 -2.48
N LYS A 731 41.11 36.37 -2.25
CA LYS A 731 42.17 36.40 -3.27
C LYS A 731 42.42 35.06 -3.99
N VAL A 732 41.93 33.94 -3.47
CA VAL A 732 42.06 32.59 -4.05
C VAL A 732 40.92 32.29 -5.04
N LEU A 733 39.81 33.03 -4.94
CA LEU A 733 38.65 32.90 -5.83
C LEU A 733 38.84 33.76 -7.09
N ASN A 734 38.51 33.20 -8.25
CA ASN A 734 38.39 33.96 -9.49
C ASN A 734 36.94 34.40 -9.76
N LYS A 735 36.75 35.34 -10.70
CA LYS A 735 35.43 35.91 -11.02
C LYS A 735 34.39 34.86 -11.46
N SER A 736 34.77 33.78 -12.11
CA SER A 736 33.83 32.70 -12.49
C SER A 736 33.26 32.04 -11.24
N ASP A 737 34.14 31.66 -10.31
CA ASP A 737 33.77 30.95 -9.09
C ASP A 737 32.96 31.81 -8.12
N VAL A 738 33.27 33.09 -7.98
CA VAL A 738 32.42 34.05 -7.23
C VAL A 738 31.00 34.12 -7.83
N ASN A 739 30.87 34.15 -9.16
CA ASN A 739 29.55 34.14 -9.79
C ASN A 739 28.84 32.78 -9.65
N LYS A 740 29.55 31.64 -9.59
CA LYS A 740 28.94 30.32 -9.27
C LYS A 740 28.37 30.30 -7.84
N LEU A 741 29.17 30.70 -6.86
CA LEU A 741 28.76 30.80 -5.45
C LEU A 741 27.55 31.73 -5.27
N PHE A 742 27.58 32.89 -5.93
CA PHE A 742 26.48 33.85 -5.92
C PHE A 742 25.19 33.27 -6.54
N ASN A 743 25.31 32.56 -7.67
CA ASN A 743 24.19 31.86 -8.29
C ASN A 743 23.59 30.78 -7.38
N LEU A 744 24.42 29.98 -6.72
CA LEU A 744 23.96 28.96 -5.76
C LEU A 744 23.22 29.59 -4.57
N ALA A 745 23.71 30.73 -4.04
CA ALA A 745 23.05 31.44 -2.95
C ALA A 745 21.68 32.03 -3.36
N ILE A 746 21.50 32.45 -4.61
CA ILE A 746 20.20 32.86 -5.18
C ILE A 746 19.27 31.66 -5.33
N GLU A 747 19.74 30.58 -5.95
CA GLU A 747 18.94 29.38 -6.26
C GLU A 747 18.42 28.67 -5.01
N LEU A 748 19.15 28.77 -3.90
CA LEU A 748 18.73 28.27 -2.58
C LEU A 748 17.98 29.31 -1.73
N GLY A 749 17.82 30.55 -2.20
CA GLY A 749 17.13 31.62 -1.49
C GLY A 749 17.82 32.10 -0.21
N HIS A 750 19.15 31.96 -0.11
CA HIS A 750 19.94 32.34 1.07
C HIS A 750 20.32 33.83 1.02
N TRP A 751 19.32 34.69 1.01
CA TRP A 751 19.43 36.12 0.68
C TRP A 751 20.45 36.91 1.51
N ASN A 752 20.66 36.55 2.79
CA ASN A 752 21.68 37.22 3.61
C ASN A 752 23.11 36.98 3.09
N ILE A 753 23.37 35.82 2.46
CA ILE A 753 24.65 35.52 1.80
C ILE A 753 24.74 36.25 0.46
N VAL A 754 23.65 36.26 -0.33
CA VAL A 754 23.55 37.04 -1.58
C VAL A 754 23.86 38.52 -1.32
N LEU A 755 23.25 39.11 -0.29
CA LEU A 755 23.48 40.51 0.10
C LEU A 755 24.91 40.73 0.62
N LEU A 756 25.47 39.83 1.43
CA LEU A 756 26.85 39.95 1.90
C LEU A 756 27.86 39.92 0.74
N MET A 757 27.66 39.03 -0.24
CA MET A 757 28.49 38.98 -1.46
C MET A 757 28.30 40.22 -2.33
N ALA A 758 27.07 40.72 -2.48
CA ALA A 758 26.75 41.89 -3.30
C ALA A 758 27.35 43.20 -2.73
N HIS A 759 27.51 43.29 -1.41
CA HIS A 759 28.17 44.41 -0.74
C HIS A 759 29.71 44.27 -0.65
N SER A 760 30.36 43.23 -1.20
CA SER A 760 31.83 43.19 -1.23
C SER A 760 32.39 44.16 -2.27
N GLU A 761 33.09 45.20 -1.79
CA GLU A 761 33.75 46.20 -2.62
C GLU A 761 34.91 45.65 -3.48
N LYS A 762 35.34 44.40 -3.23
CA LYS A 762 36.67 43.91 -3.65
C LYS A 762 36.67 42.97 -4.85
N GLN A 763 35.54 42.37 -5.21
CA GLN A 763 35.44 41.48 -6.37
C GLN A 763 34.17 41.75 -7.18
N MET A 764 34.34 42.14 -8.46
CA MET A 764 33.22 42.50 -9.33
C MET A 764 32.40 41.29 -9.75
N LEU A 765 31.22 41.13 -9.14
CA LEU A 765 30.12 40.33 -9.69
C LEU A 765 29.80 40.73 -11.14
N SER A 766 29.11 39.88 -11.88
CA SER A 766 28.59 40.26 -13.20
C SER A 766 27.24 41.00 -13.06
N PRO A 767 26.97 42.04 -13.85
CA PRO A 767 25.64 42.69 -13.85
C PRO A 767 24.50 41.70 -14.10
N ALA A 768 24.72 40.71 -14.99
CA ALA A 768 23.76 39.63 -15.24
C ALA A 768 23.46 38.76 -14.01
N ALA A 769 24.41 38.59 -13.08
CA ALA A 769 24.17 37.91 -11.82
C ALA A 769 23.34 38.77 -10.85
N ILE A 770 23.59 40.09 -10.78
CA ILE A 770 22.75 41.03 -10.03
C ILE A 770 21.32 41.05 -10.60
N ASP A 771 21.16 41.07 -11.93
CA ASP A 771 19.85 40.96 -12.57
C ASP A 771 19.14 39.64 -12.24
N LYS A 772 19.86 38.51 -12.18
CA LYS A 772 19.28 37.23 -11.78
C LYS A 772 18.84 37.24 -10.31
N ALA A 773 19.68 37.77 -9.41
CA ALA A 773 19.34 37.95 -8.00
C ALA A 773 18.08 38.80 -7.84
N PHE A 774 17.98 39.90 -8.58
CA PHE A 774 16.84 40.81 -8.55
C PHE A 774 15.56 40.16 -9.12
N ASN A 775 15.64 39.51 -10.29
CA ASN A 775 14.50 38.79 -10.87
C ASN A 775 13.98 37.72 -9.93
N GLU A 776 14.86 36.98 -9.24
CA GLU A 776 14.45 35.92 -8.35
C GLU A 776 13.97 36.46 -6.99
N ALA A 777 14.56 37.55 -6.47
CA ALA A 777 14.01 38.28 -5.33
C ALA A 777 12.59 38.81 -5.63
N ALA A 778 12.33 39.28 -6.86
CA ALA A 778 11.00 39.68 -7.31
C ALA A 778 10.03 38.49 -7.46
N ASN A 779 10.45 37.38 -8.09
CA ASN A 779 9.66 36.14 -8.14
C ASN A 779 9.27 35.66 -6.74
N SER A 780 10.23 35.66 -5.81
CA SER A 780 10.12 35.23 -4.41
C SER A 780 9.60 36.32 -3.46
N SER A 781 9.15 37.47 -3.98
CA SER A 781 8.57 38.61 -3.22
C SER A 781 9.42 39.12 -2.04
N LYS A 782 10.75 39.13 -2.17
CA LYS A 782 11.71 39.52 -1.13
C LYS A 782 11.96 41.02 -1.12
N LEU A 783 10.94 41.79 -0.74
CA LEU A 783 10.90 43.26 -0.85
C LEU A 783 12.13 43.98 -0.27
N GLN A 784 12.62 43.56 0.91
CA GLN A 784 13.84 44.14 1.50
C GLN A 784 15.08 43.91 0.61
N VAL A 785 15.25 42.69 0.09
CA VAL A 785 16.37 42.33 -0.80
C VAL A 785 16.33 43.16 -2.08
N ILE A 786 15.13 43.40 -2.63
CA ILE A 786 14.93 44.23 -3.83
C ILE A 786 15.42 45.67 -3.56
N LYS A 787 15.04 46.26 -2.41
CA LYS A 787 15.48 47.60 -2.02
C LYS A 787 16.99 47.67 -1.76
N GLU A 788 17.57 46.66 -1.10
CA GLU A 788 19.02 46.62 -0.87
C GLU A 788 19.82 46.40 -2.16
N LEU A 789 19.38 45.51 -3.07
CA LEU A 789 20.02 45.31 -4.38
C LEU A 789 20.01 46.58 -5.25
N CYS A 790 18.94 47.38 -5.22
CA CYS A 790 18.88 48.66 -5.91
C CYS A 790 19.73 49.76 -5.27
N ASN A 791 20.13 49.61 -4.00
CA ASN A 791 20.96 50.57 -3.27
C ASN A 791 22.45 50.19 -3.25
N LEU A 792 22.87 49.17 -4.01
CA LEU A 792 24.28 48.73 -4.08
C LEU A 792 25.17 49.83 -4.69
N PRO A 793 26.30 50.20 -4.03
CA PRO A 793 27.12 51.34 -4.45
C PRO A 793 27.96 51.11 -5.72
N LEU A 794 28.03 49.86 -6.23
CA LEU A 794 28.94 49.47 -7.31
C LEU A 794 28.23 48.89 -8.54
N ILE A 795 27.14 48.14 -8.37
CA ILE A 795 26.38 47.51 -9.46
C ILE A 795 24.90 47.44 -9.08
N ALA A 796 24.08 48.32 -9.64
CA ALA A 796 22.62 48.24 -9.55
C ALA A 796 22.05 47.25 -10.60
N PRO A 797 20.83 46.68 -10.38
CA PRO A 797 20.08 45.96 -11.41
C PRO A 797 19.81 46.85 -12.62
N ARG A 798 19.81 46.31 -13.84
CA ARG A 798 19.57 47.14 -15.04
C ARG A 798 18.12 47.63 -15.09
N PRO A 799 17.82 48.84 -15.58
CA PRO A 799 16.45 49.36 -15.70
C PRO A 799 15.49 48.43 -16.47
N GLN A 800 15.98 47.74 -17.51
CA GLN A 800 15.20 46.71 -18.23
C GLN A 800 14.76 45.53 -17.35
N THR A 801 15.54 45.20 -16.34
CA THR A 801 15.26 44.15 -15.35
C THR A 801 14.21 44.62 -14.35
N ILE A 802 14.35 45.84 -13.83
CA ILE A 802 13.38 46.49 -12.94
C ILE A 802 12.02 46.60 -13.63
N HIS A 803 12.00 47.10 -14.87
CA HIS A 803 10.83 47.14 -15.74
C HIS A 803 10.17 45.76 -15.91
N ARG A 804 10.91 44.72 -16.31
CA ARG A 804 10.35 43.36 -16.48
C ARG A 804 9.76 42.79 -15.19
N ALA A 805 10.40 43.04 -14.05
CA ALA A 805 9.88 42.62 -12.75
C ALA A 805 8.58 43.37 -12.39
N PHE A 806 8.48 44.66 -12.70
CA PHE A 806 7.29 45.47 -12.47
C PHE A 806 6.11 45.00 -13.33
N ILE A 807 6.30 44.86 -14.65
CA ILE A 807 5.25 44.35 -15.56
C ILE A 807 4.76 42.97 -15.09
N LYS A 808 5.67 42.07 -14.72
CA LYS A 808 5.33 40.74 -14.19
C LYS A 808 4.65 40.78 -12.83
N ALA A 809 4.92 41.77 -11.98
CA ALA A 809 4.22 42.00 -10.72
C ALA A 809 2.78 42.46 -10.95
N CYS A 810 2.57 43.38 -11.91
CA CYS A 810 1.26 43.85 -12.33
C CYS A 810 0.42 42.74 -12.99
N GLN A 811 1.04 41.92 -13.85
CA GLN A 811 0.43 40.72 -14.45
C GLN A 811 -0.02 39.69 -13.40
N LYS A 812 0.74 39.54 -12.31
CA LYS A 812 0.44 38.61 -11.20
C LYS A 812 -0.40 39.20 -10.06
N GLY A 813 -0.80 40.47 -10.14
CA GLY A 813 -1.56 41.14 -9.08
C GLY A 813 -0.80 41.35 -7.76
N ASN A 814 0.53 41.27 -7.77
CA ASN A 814 1.35 41.34 -6.55
C ASN A 814 1.54 42.80 -6.09
N LEU A 815 0.51 43.37 -5.48
CA LEU A 815 0.45 44.76 -5.05
C LEU A 815 1.66 45.19 -4.19
N ALA A 816 2.08 44.36 -3.24
CA ALA A 816 3.21 44.71 -2.35
C ALA A 816 4.54 44.79 -3.11
N LEU A 817 4.72 43.99 -4.16
CA LEU A 817 5.87 44.07 -5.06
C LEU A 817 5.76 45.29 -6.00
N VAL A 818 4.58 45.59 -6.54
CA VAL A 818 4.34 46.80 -7.35
C VAL A 818 4.65 48.07 -6.54
N GLN A 819 4.19 48.14 -5.29
CA GLN A 819 4.53 49.21 -4.34
C GLN A 819 6.03 49.30 -4.10
N CYS A 820 6.67 48.19 -3.72
CA CYS A 820 8.11 48.15 -3.45
C CYS A 820 8.99 48.56 -4.64
N LEU A 821 8.57 48.26 -5.88
CA LEU A 821 9.27 48.62 -7.11
C LEU A 821 9.01 50.08 -7.52
N HIS A 822 7.82 50.63 -7.22
CA HIS A 822 7.49 52.04 -7.42
C HIS A 822 8.19 52.96 -6.41
N GLU A 823 8.52 52.47 -5.22
CA GLU A 823 9.26 53.18 -4.16
C GLU A 823 10.80 53.23 -4.36
N LEU A 824 11.33 52.77 -5.51
CA LEU A 824 12.78 52.73 -5.76
C LEU A 824 13.36 54.11 -6.14
N PRO A 825 14.68 54.35 -5.90
CA PRO A 825 15.30 55.66 -6.17
C PRO A 825 15.35 56.04 -7.65
N GLU A 826 15.55 55.06 -8.54
CA GLU A 826 15.33 55.24 -9.97
C GLU A 826 13.82 55.18 -10.25
N GLN A 827 13.22 56.33 -10.53
CA GLN A 827 11.80 56.42 -10.87
C GLN A 827 11.49 55.58 -12.10
N LEU A 828 10.49 54.69 -11.99
CA LEU A 828 9.96 53.94 -13.12
C LEU A 828 9.48 54.92 -14.20
N LEU A 829 9.98 54.74 -15.44
CA LEU A 829 9.53 55.51 -16.60
C LEU A 829 8.01 55.39 -16.74
N SER A 830 7.32 56.49 -17.10
CA SER A 830 5.85 56.53 -17.24
C SER A 830 5.32 55.35 -18.08
N VAL A 831 5.95 55.09 -19.22
CA VAL A 831 5.68 53.95 -20.12
C VAL A 831 5.58 52.60 -19.38
N THR A 832 6.40 52.37 -18.36
CA THR A 832 6.38 51.13 -17.55
C THR A 832 5.15 51.07 -16.62
N LEU A 833 4.68 52.22 -16.13
CA LEU A 833 3.42 52.31 -15.38
C LEU A 833 2.21 52.11 -16.32
N GLU A 834 2.28 52.61 -17.55
CA GLU A 834 1.24 52.48 -18.58
C GLU A 834 1.09 51.03 -19.08
N GLU A 835 2.20 50.37 -19.43
CA GLU A 835 2.22 48.94 -19.79
C GLU A 835 1.82 48.06 -18.60
N GLY A 836 2.26 48.41 -17.39
CA GLY A 836 1.86 47.72 -16.16
C GLY A 836 0.37 47.83 -15.87
N LEU A 837 -0.26 48.97 -16.19
CA LEU A 837 -1.70 49.15 -16.11
C LEU A 837 -2.44 48.27 -17.14
N GLU A 838 -1.97 48.20 -18.39
CA GLU A 838 -2.60 47.36 -19.42
C GLU A 838 -2.51 45.86 -19.08
N GLU A 839 -1.35 45.36 -18.60
CA GLU A 839 -1.24 43.99 -18.11
C GLU A 839 -2.11 43.74 -16.86
N ALA A 840 -2.17 44.68 -15.91
CA ALA A 840 -3.07 44.54 -14.76
C ALA A 840 -4.55 44.46 -15.18
N VAL A 841 -4.96 45.21 -16.22
CA VAL A 841 -6.31 45.17 -16.80
C VAL A 841 -6.61 43.87 -17.52
N LEU A 842 -5.68 43.36 -18.34
CA LEU A 842 -5.83 42.09 -19.06
C LEU A 842 -6.02 40.90 -18.10
N ASN A 843 -5.30 40.90 -16.98
CA ASN A 843 -5.25 39.83 -15.99
C ASN A 843 -6.17 40.06 -14.76
N GLU A 844 -7.08 41.03 -14.83
CA GLU A 844 -8.13 41.30 -13.82
C GLU A 844 -7.65 41.73 -12.42
N ASN A 845 -6.43 42.26 -12.32
CA ASN A 845 -5.78 42.59 -11.05
C ASN A 845 -6.24 43.93 -10.44
N LEU A 846 -7.52 44.01 -10.07
CA LEU A 846 -8.18 45.24 -9.58
C LEU A 846 -7.43 45.96 -8.45
N ALA A 847 -6.78 45.24 -7.53
CA ALA A 847 -6.00 45.83 -6.45
C ALA A 847 -4.76 46.62 -6.95
N VAL A 848 -4.11 46.13 -8.02
CA VAL A 848 -2.99 46.84 -8.68
C VAL A 848 -3.51 48.01 -9.50
N ILE A 849 -4.60 47.83 -10.26
CA ILE A 849 -5.24 48.89 -11.04
C ILE A 849 -5.63 50.06 -10.13
N ASN A 850 -6.28 49.76 -8.99
CA ASN A 850 -6.66 50.77 -8.02
C ASN A 850 -5.44 51.52 -7.45
N TYR A 851 -4.37 50.80 -7.08
CA TYR A 851 -3.13 51.44 -6.63
C TYR A 851 -2.55 52.37 -7.70
N LEU A 852 -2.34 51.90 -8.93
CA LEU A 852 -1.77 52.71 -10.02
C LEU A 852 -2.65 53.93 -10.36
N CYS A 853 -3.98 53.77 -10.39
CA CYS A 853 -4.92 54.87 -10.60
C CYS A 853 -5.09 55.81 -9.40
N SER A 854 -4.53 55.48 -8.22
CA SER A 854 -4.53 56.33 -7.02
C SER A 854 -3.24 57.13 -6.80
N LEU A 855 -2.21 56.92 -7.63
CA LEU A 855 -0.90 57.59 -7.51
C LEU A 855 -1.03 59.11 -7.76
N SER A 856 -0.87 59.89 -6.69
CA SER A 856 -0.96 61.35 -6.71
C SER A 856 0.32 62.05 -7.18
N ALA A 857 1.49 61.41 -7.04
CA ALA A 857 2.80 61.98 -7.39
C ALA A 857 3.11 61.88 -8.90
N ASN A 858 2.55 60.89 -9.59
CA ASN A 858 2.70 60.66 -11.03
C ASN A 858 1.33 60.29 -11.63
N PRO A 859 0.48 61.29 -11.98
CA PRO A 859 -0.82 61.01 -12.58
C PRO A 859 -0.64 60.36 -13.96
N LEU A 860 -1.34 59.25 -14.19
CA LEU A 860 -1.31 58.50 -15.44
C LEU A 860 -1.77 59.39 -16.62
N HIS A 861 -1.18 59.20 -17.79
CA HIS A 861 -1.63 59.92 -18.97
C HIS A 861 -3.05 59.48 -19.38
N GLN A 862 -3.85 60.41 -19.88
CA GLN A 862 -5.22 60.14 -20.32
C GLN A 862 -5.28 59.19 -21.53
N SER A 863 -4.18 59.04 -22.28
CA SER A 863 -3.97 57.98 -23.27
C SER A 863 -4.03 56.58 -22.64
N SER A 864 -3.38 56.39 -21.49
CA SER A 864 -3.26 55.12 -20.77
C SER A 864 -4.58 54.75 -20.09
N ILE A 865 -5.26 55.72 -19.47
CA ILE A 865 -6.63 55.54 -18.97
C ILE A 865 -7.60 55.18 -20.11
N THR A 866 -7.46 55.84 -21.28
CA THR A 866 -8.26 55.52 -22.48
C THR A 866 -7.98 54.11 -23.00
N GLN A 867 -6.71 53.68 -23.05
CA GLN A 867 -6.31 52.34 -23.47
C GLN A 867 -6.81 51.28 -22.48
N ALA A 868 -6.65 51.49 -21.17
CA ALA A 868 -7.19 50.62 -20.12
C ALA A 868 -8.72 50.43 -20.27
N LEU A 869 -9.46 51.53 -20.45
CA LEU A 869 -10.91 51.50 -20.71
C LEU A 869 -11.24 50.71 -21.99
N PHE A 870 -10.50 50.94 -23.08
CA PHE A 870 -10.70 50.21 -24.34
C PHE A 870 -10.37 48.72 -24.21
N THR A 871 -9.32 48.35 -23.50
CA THR A 871 -8.89 46.96 -23.34
C THR A 871 -9.86 46.21 -22.42
N ALA A 872 -10.34 46.82 -21.33
CA ALA A 872 -11.42 46.29 -20.52
C ALA A 872 -12.73 46.12 -21.33
N ALA A 873 -13.12 47.11 -22.15
CA ALA A 873 -14.32 47.07 -22.99
C ALA A 873 -14.24 46.06 -24.16
N LYS A 874 -13.04 45.80 -24.71
CA LYS A 874 -12.82 44.77 -25.75
C LYS A 874 -12.81 43.36 -25.19
N THR A 875 -12.42 43.17 -23.92
CA THR A 875 -12.17 41.86 -23.29
C THR A 875 -13.18 41.46 -22.21
N GLY A 876 -14.21 42.29 -21.97
CA GLY A 876 -15.36 41.94 -21.13
C GLY A 876 -15.20 42.21 -19.63
N LYS A 877 -14.17 42.96 -19.21
CA LYS A 877 -13.80 43.10 -17.78
C LYS A 877 -14.72 44.07 -17.02
N VAL A 878 -15.95 43.62 -16.73
CA VAL A 878 -17.02 44.42 -16.08
C VAL A 878 -16.56 45.15 -14.81
N LEU A 879 -15.93 44.46 -13.86
CA LEU A 879 -15.50 45.08 -12.58
C LEU A 879 -14.44 46.18 -12.78
N ILE A 880 -13.59 46.04 -13.80
CA ILE A 880 -12.59 47.06 -14.15
C ILE A 880 -13.26 48.24 -14.84
N LEU A 881 -14.26 48.02 -15.69
CA LEU A 881 -15.03 49.10 -16.31
C LEU A 881 -15.76 49.93 -15.26
N ASP A 882 -16.46 49.29 -14.31
CA ASP A 882 -17.15 49.99 -13.22
C ASP A 882 -16.15 50.82 -12.38
N PHE A 883 -15.01 50.22 -12.00
CA PHE A 883 -13.93 50.93 -11.32
C PHE A 883 -13.41 52.14 -12.11
N LEU A 884 -13.02 51.96 -13.39
CA LEU A 884 -12.53 53.05 -14.25
C LEU A 884 -13.59 54.14 -14.46
N CYS A 885 -14.87 53.80 -14.48
CA CYS A 885 -15.98 54.75 -14.57
C CYS A 885 -16.26 55.50 -13.26
N SER A 886 -15.76 55.00 -12.13
CA SER A 886 -15.83 55.64 -10.80
C SER A 886 -14.63 56.55 -10.48
N LEU A 887 -13.62 56.60 -11.36
CA LEU A 887 -12.44 57.45 -11.17
C LEU A 887 -12.80 58.94 -11.32
N ASN A 888 -12.39 59.73 -10.32
CA ASN A 888 -12.50 61.17 -10.33
C ASN A 888 -11.26 61.83 -11.00
N THR A 889 -11.31 63.14 -11.21
CA THR A 889 -10.18 63.93 -11.74
C THR A 889 -8.92 63.75 -10.87
N PRO A 890 -7.71 63.58 -11.45
CA PRO A 890 -7.36 63.74 -12.87
C PRO A 890 -7.57 62.48 -13.74
N ASN A 891 -7.85 61.32 -13.15
CA ASN A 891 -7.84 60.02 -13.84
C ASN A 891 -9.23 59.60 -14.37
N GLN A 892 -10.25 60.45 -14.27
CA GLN A 892 -11.57 60.27 -14.89
C GLN A 892 -11.43 60.09 -16.42
N PRO A 893 -11.98 59.02 -17.04
CA PRO A 893 -11.86 58.82 -18.49
C PRO A 893 -12.50 59.96 -19.30
N MET A 894 -11.91 60.35 -20.43
CA MET A 894 -12.54 61.35 -21.30
C MET A 894 -13.88 60.84 -21.89
N GLN A 895 -14.88 61.71 -22.02
CA GLN A 895 -16.18 61.40 -22.67
C GLN A 895 -16.00 60.78 -24.08
N ARG A 896 -14.97 61.20 -24.83
CA ARG A 896 -14.65 60.62 -26.15
C ARG A 896 -14.21 59.16 -26.04
N ALA A 897 -13.45 58.81 -25.00
CA ALA A 897 -13.08 57.43 -24.70
C ALA A 897 -14.31 56.62 -24.25
N MET A 898 -15.15 57.15 -23.37
CA MET A 898 -16.41 56.49 -22.96
C MET A 898 -17.31 56.15 -24.16
N ASN A 899 -17.54 57.11 -25.05
CA ASN A 899 -18.31 56.92 -26.28
C ASN A 899 -17.69 55.84 -27.19
N GLN A 900 -16.36 55.83 -27.37
CA GLN A 900 -15.67 54.85 -28.21
C GLN A 900 -15.58 53.46 -27.56
N ALA A 901 -15.49 53.38 -26.23
CA ALA A 901 -15.54 52.13 -25.47
C ALA A 901 -16.90 51.46 -25.62
N LEU A 902 -18.01 52.22 -25.57
CA LEU A 902 -19.35 51.70 -25.83
C LEU A 902 -19.43 51.05 -27.23
N LEU A 903 -18.91 51.72 -28.26
CA LEU A 903 -18.84 51.15 -29.62
C LEU A 903 -17.92 49.91 -29.71
N TRP A 904 -16.89 49.80 -28.86
CA TRP A 904 -16.06 48.58 -28.79
C TRP A 904 -16.79 47.40 -28.14
N THR A 905 -17.62 47.62 -27.11
CA THR A 905 -18.42 46.54 -26.49
C THR A 905 -19.38 45.92 -27.52
N VAL A 906 -20.08 46.74 -28.33
CA VAL A 906 -20.93 46.25 -29.43
C VAL A 906 -20.09 45.48 -30.46
N LYS A 907 -18.95 46.02 -30.92
CA LYS A 907 -18.05 45.35 -31.89
C LYS A 907 -17.48 44.02 -31.39
N LYS A 908 -17.49 43.76 -30.08
CA LYS A 908 -16.97 42.55 -29.44
C LYS A 908 -18.05 41.71 -28.75
N ASN A 909 -19.33 42.05 -28.95
CA ASN A 909 -20.50 41.42 -28.33
C ASN A 909 -20.42 41.33 -26.78
N GLN A 910 -19.86 42.34 -26.12
CA GLN A 910 -19.67 42.39 -24.67
C GLN A 910 -20.88 43.04 -23.98
N VAL A 911 -22.02 42.35 -23.97
CA VAL A 911 -23.31 42.89 -23.49
C VAL A 911 -23.21 43.40 -22.05
N ALA A 912 -22.63 42.62 -21.12
CA ALA A 912 -22.47 43.07 -19.73
C ALA A 912 -21.60 44.33 -19.59
N SER A 913 -20.55 44.47 -20.40
CA SER A 913 -19.73 45.68 -20.47
C SER A 913 -20.48 46.87 -21.07
N PHE A 914 -21.36 46.65 -22.06
CA PHE A 914 -22.24 47.68 -22.61
C PHE A 914 -23.17 48.24 -21.52
N LEU A 915 -23.85 47.35 -20.78
CA LEU A 915 -24.72 47.72 -19.66
C LEU A 915 -23.96 48.51 -18.58
N THR A 916 -22.74 48.06 -18.24
CA THR A 916 -21.89 48.71 -17.23
C THR A 916 -21.54 50.15 -17.63
N LEU A 917 -21.17 50.37 -18.90
CA LEU A 917 -20.88 51.71 -19.43
C LEU A 917 -22.14 52.60 -19.43
N CYS A 918 -23.32 52.08 -19.76
CA CYS A 918 -24.58 52.83 -19.69
C CYS A 918 -24.97 53.23 -18.26
N HIS A 919 -24.71 52.37 -17.25
CA HIS A 919 -25.01 52.67 -15.84
C HIS A 919 -23.97 53.57 -15.14
N ALA A 920 -22.93 54.05 -15.84
CA ALA A 920 -21.83 54.86 -15.29
C ALA A 920 -22.27 56.26 -14.82
N LYS A 921 -22.70 56.35 -13.55
CA LYS A 921 -23.34 57.55 -12.94
C LYS A 921 -22.61 58.90 -13.13
N GLN A 922 -21.28 58.90 -13.21
CA GLN A 922 -20.48 60.13 -13.29
C GLN A 922 -20.05 60.51 -14.72
N ASN A 923 -20.21 59.62 -15.72
CA ASN A 923 -19.55 59.77 -17.02
C ASN A 923 -20.24 58.96 -18.14
N ALA A 924 -21.58 58.88 -18.11
CA ALA A 924 -22.35 58.06 -19.04
C ALA A 924 -22.08 58.43 -20.53
N PRO A 925 -22.09 57.45 -21.46
CA PRO A 925 -22.00 57.71 -22.89
C PRO A 925 -23.08 58.69 -23.38
N ASN A 926 -22.73 59.58 -24.30
CA ASN A 926 -23.68 60.59 -24.74
C ASN A 926 -24.73 60.03 -25.73
N LYS A 927 -25.84 60.77 -25.91
CA LYS A 927 -26.97 60.36 -26.76
C LYS A 927 -26.61 60.05 -28.22
N LEU A 928 -25.52 60.60 -28.75
CA LEU A 928 -25.04 60.27 -30.10
C LEU A 928 -24.35 58.91 -30.11
N ALA A 929 -23.47 58.64 -29.14
CA ALA A 929 -22.82 57.34 -28.98
C ALA A 929 -23.84 56.21 -28.75
N ILE A 930 -24.90 56.46 -27.98
CA ILE A 930 -26.00 55.49 -27.78
C ILE A 930 -26.74 55.20 -29.09
N ARG A 931 -27.04 56.22 -29.92
CA ARG A 931 -27.63 56.03 -31.26
C ARG A 931 -26.72 55.26 -32.21
N GLU A 932 -25.43 55.60 -32.24
CA GLU A 932 -24.44 54.89 -33.08
C GLU A 932 -24.28 53.44 -32.64
N ALA A 933 -24.24 53.18 -31.33
CA ALA A 933 -24.15 51.84 -30.77
C ALA A 933 -25.40 51.00 -31.04
N PHE A 934 -26.59 51.59 -30.93
CA PHE A 934 -27.87 50.99 -31.30
C PHE A 934 -27.91 50.60 -32.78
N LEU A 935 -27.62 51.53 -33.70
CA LEU A 935 -27.58 51.24 -35.14
C LEU A 935 -26.52 50.19 -35.48
N LEU A 936 -25.40 50.16 -34.75
CA LEU A 936 -24.35 49.15 -34.90
C LEU A 936 -24.78 47.77 -34.37
N ALA A 937 -25.48 47.68 -33.24
CA ALA A 937 -26.02 46.45 -32.69
C ALA A 937 -27.10 45.85 -33.62
N VAL A 938 -27.99 46.69 -34.15
CA VAL A 938 -28.99 46.30 -35.17
C VAL A 938 -28.32 45.79 -36.45
N LYS A 939 -27.23 46.43 -36.89
CA LYS A 939 -26.43 46.01 -38.05
C LYS A 939 -25.69 44.69 -37.80
N MET A 940 -25.19 44.46 -36.59
CA MET A 940 -24.43 43.27 -36.20
C MET A 940 -25.31 42.09 -35.75
N GLY A 941 -26.61 42.30 -35.51
CA GLY A 941 -27.55 41.25 -35.12
C GLY A 941 -27.51 40.90 -33.64
N ILE A 942 -27.21 41.87 -32.76
CA ILE A 942 -27.13 41.66 -31.30
C ILE A 942 -28.46 42.10 -30.67
N PRO A 943 -29.39 41.19 -30.33
CA PRO A 943 -30.72 41.56 -29.85
C PRO A 943 -30.68 42.21 -28.46
N ASP A 944 -29.92 41.67 -27.51
CA ASP A 944 -29.91 42.09 -26.10
C ASP A 944 -29.59 43.59 -25.91
N ILE A 945 -28.66 44.12 -26.73
CA ILE A 945 -28.28 45.55 -26.73
C ILE A 945 -29.36 46.42 -27.37
N VAL A 946 -30.06 45.90 -28.39
CA VAL A 946 -31.18 46.60 -29.05
C VAL A 946 -32.41 46.65 -28.14
N GLU A 947 -32.69 45.56 -27.44
CA GLU A 947 -33.75 45.46 -26.44
C GLU A 947 -33.49 46.41 -25.27
N TYR A 948 -32.34 46.31 -24.60
CA TYR A 948 -31.98 47.21 -23.49
C TYR A 948 -32.05 48.69 -23.87
N VAL A 949 -31.54 49.10 -25.05
CA VAL A 949 -31.58 50.51 -25.47
C VAL A 949 -33.02 50.96 -25.77
N CYS A 950 -33.89 50.09 -26.28
CA CYS A 950 -35.30 50.40 -26.51
C CYS A 950 -36.15 50.39 -25.22
N GLU A 951 -35.74 49.71 -24.16
CA GLU A 951 -36.42 49.74 -22.86
C GLU A 951 -35.93 50.91 -21.98
N ASN A 952 -34.61 51.08 -21.86
CA ASN A 952 -33.99 51.94 -20.85
C ASN A 952 -33.51 53.29 -21.41
N GLU A 953 -33.11 53.33 -22.69
CA GLU A 953 -32.50 54.49 -23.36
C GLU A 953 -33.34 55.04 -24.53
N ILE A 954 -34.65 54.76 -24.54
CA ILE A 954 -35.54 55.13 -25.65
C ILE A 954 -35.60 56.66 -25.88
N HIS A 955 -35.45 57.45 -24.82
CA HIS A 955 -35.35 58.91 -24.86
C HIS A 955 -34.03 59.46 -25.42
N SER A 956 -33.06 58.57 -25.72
CA SER A 956 -31.86 58.89 -26.47
C SER A 956 -32.02 58.63 -27.97
N LEU A 957 -32.99 57.81 -28.40
CA LEU A 957 -33.31 57.58 -29.81
C LEU A 957 -34.16 58.73 -30.43
N ASN A 958 -34.64 58.52 -31.66
CA ASN A 958 -35.72 59.28 -32.30
C ASN A 958 -36.34 58.45 -33.44
N GLN A 959 -37.50 58.88 -33.96
CA GLN A 959 -38.22 58.21 -35.05
C GLN A 959 -37.32 57.83 -36.25
N ARG A 960 -36.50 58.77 -36.75
CA ARG A 960 -35.63 58.53 -37.91
C ARG A 960 -34.56 57.47 -37.62
N THR A 961 -34.03 57.44 -36.39
CA THR A 961 -33.07 56.41 -35.95
C THR A 961 -33.74 55.02 -35.82
N VAL A 962 -34.98 54.94 -35.37
CA VAL A 962 -35.74 53.67 -35.33
C VAL A 962 -36.12 53.20 -36.74
N GLU A 963 -36.49 54.12 -37.63
CA GLU A 963 -36.75 53.83 -39.04
C GLU A 963 -35.48 53.39 -39.78
N GLU A 964 -34.33 54.03 -39.52
CA GLU A 964 -33.03 53.60 -40.05
C GLU A 964 -32.58 52.25 -39.48
N ALA A 965 -32.82 51.99 -38.20
CA ALA A 965 -32.62 50.68 -37.59
C ALA A 965 -33.48 49.60 -38.27
N LEU A 966 -34.77 49.85 -38.49
CA LEU A 966 -35.65 48.92 -39.20
C LEU A 966 -35.15 48.63 -40.63
N LYS A 967 -34.66 49.66 -41.33
CA LYS A 967 -34.03 49.56 -42.66
C LYS A 967 -32.74 48.74 -42.61
N LEU A 968 -31.92 48.87 -41.56
CA LEU A 968 -30.71 48.07 -41.34
C LEU A 968 -31.03 46.62 -40.97
N ALA A 969 -32.01 46.37 -40.11
CA ALA A 969 -32.43 45.04 -39.70
C ALA A 969 -32.91 44.21 -40.91
N VAL A 970 -33.72 44.82 -41.79
CA VAL A 970 -34.12 44.20 -43.06
C VAL A 970 -32.95 44.11 -44.05
N LYS A 971 -32.04 45.08 -44.13
CA LYS A 971 -30.86 44.98 -45.01
C LYS A 971 -29.95 43.80 -44.63
N ASN A 972 -29.78 43.53 -43.33
CA ASN A 972 -28.87 42.50 -42.81
C ASN A 972 -29.59 41.17 -42.48
N LYS A 973 -30.89 41.04 -42.79
CA LYS A 973 -31.72 39.82 -42.60
C LYS A 973 -31.87 39.36 -41.14
N ASN A 974 -32.17 40.29 -40.22
CA ASN A 974 -32.33 40.02 -38.78
C ASN A 974 -33.83 40.00 -38.36
N PRO A 975 -34.62 38.92 -38.60
CA PRO A 975 -36.07 38.92 -38.42
C PRO A 975 -36.53 39.20 -36.98
N GLY A 976 -35.83 38.68 -35.97
CA GLY A 976 -36.14 38.95 -34.56
C GLY A 976 -36.06 40.43 -34.19
N ILE A 977 -35.03 41.13 -34.70
CA ILE A 977 -34.88 42.58 -34.50
C ILE A 977 -35.93 43.36 -35.29
N VAL A 978 -36.28 42.93 -36.52
CA VAL A 978 -37.39 43.55 -37.28
C VAL A 978 -38.70 43.43 -36.52
N ARG A 979 -39.02 42.24 -35.97
CA ARG A 979 -40.21 42.00 -35.15
C ARG A 979 -40.25 42.92 -33.95
N TYR A 980 -39.19 42.91 -33.14
CA TYR A 980 -39.08 43.75 -31.95
C TYR A 980 -39.28 45.25 -32.28
N LEU A 981 -38.57 45.79 -33.28
CA LEU A 981 -38.69 47.19 -33.69
C LEU A 981 -40.08 47.55 -34.29
N CYS A 982 -40.81 46.59 -34.87
CA CYS A 982 -42.20 46.79 -35.33
C CYS A 982 -43.26 46.63 -34.23
N ASP A 983 -42.88 46.09 -33.07
CA ASP A 983 -43.75 45.83 -31.93
C ASP A 983 -43.67 46.96 -30.88
N LEU A 984 -42.64 47.82 -30.93
CA LEU A 984 -42.47 49.03 -30.09
C LEU A 984 -43.67 49.99 -30.15
N ALA A 985 -44.27 50.30 -29.00
CA ALA A 985 -45.42 51.21 -28.90
C ALA A 985 -45.07 52.70 -29.09
N THR A 986 -43.85 53.12 -28.74
CA THR A 986 -43.44 54.53 -28.63
C THR A 986 -43.16 55.21 -29.97
N TYR A 987 -42.75 54.43 -30.98
CA TYR A 987 -42.34 54.93 -32.29
C TYR A 987 -43.00 54.11 -33.41
N THR A 988 -44.26 54.41 -33.72
CA THR A 988 -44.97 53.76 -34.83
C THR A 988 -44.35 54.20 -36.17
N PRO A 989 -43.76 53.30 -36.98
CA PRO A 989 -43.14 53.70 -38.25
C PRO A 989 -44.17 54.16 -39.27
N GLU A 990 -43.85 55.14 -40.12
CA GLU A 990 -44.83 55.66 -41.08
C GLU A 990 -45.33 54.59 -42.07
N LYS A 991 -46.63 54.59 -42.38
CA LYS A 991 -47.25 53.65 -43.34
C LYS A 991 -46.65 53.74 -44.75
N LYS A 992 -46.12 54.91 -45.13
CA LYS A 992 -45.33 55.09 -46.36
C LYS A 992 -43.98 54.38 -46.26
N PHE A 993 -43.26 54.57 -45.15
CA PHE A 993 -41.96 53.98 -44.89
C PHE A 993 -42.02 52.44 -44.79
N LEU A 994 -43.00 51.90 -44.06
CA LEU A 994 -43.25 50.46 -43.96
C LEU A 994 -43.46 49.80 -45.33
N ARG A 995 -44.15 50.46 -46.27
CA ARG A 995 -44.31 49.96 -47.65
C ARG A 995 -42.99 49.89 -48.42
N VAL A 996 -42.08 50.84 -48.20
CA VAL A 996 -40.74 50.86 -48.83
C VAL A 996 -39.84 49.77 -48.26
N ILE A 997 -39.93 49.49 -46.95
CA ILE A 997 -39.19 48.37 -46.35
C ILE A 997 -39.81 47.02 -46.74
N TYR A 998 -41.14 46.91 -46.82
CA TYR A 998 -41.84 45.70 -47.27
C TYR A 998 -41.45 45.30 -48.71
N SER A 999 -41.42 46.25 -49.66
CA SER A 999 -40.95 45.96 -51.02
C SER A 999 -39.46 45.61 -51.04
N LYS A 1000 -38.65 46.13 -50.12
CA LYS A 1000 -37.23 45.74 -49.99
C LYS A 1000 -37.03 44.35 -49.36
N ALA A 1001 -37.89 43.93 -48.44
CA ALA A 1001 -37.91 42.58 -47.88
C ALA A 1001 -38.29 41.54 -48.97
N LEU A 1002 -39.36 41.80 -49.72
CA LEU A 1002 -39.77 40.96 -50.86
C LEU A 1002 -38.67 40.83 -51.91
N SER A 1003 -38.10 41.96 -52.39
CA SER A 1003 -37.02 41.98 -53.39
C SER A 1003 -35.65 41.48 -52.87
N SER A 1004 -35.58 40.99 -51.64
CA SER A 1004 -34.41 40.29 -51.08
C SER A 1004 -34.72 38.89 -50.52
N GLY A 1005 -35.92 38.36 -50.84
CA GLY A 1005 -36.32 36.98 -50.53
C GLY A 1005 -36.72 36.72 -49.08
N GLN A 1006 -36.98 37.75 -48.27
CA GLN A 1006 -37.26 37.62 -46.85
C GLN A 1006 -38.77 37.43 -46.59
N THR A 1007 -39.27 36.21 -46.77
CA THR A 1007 -40.69 35.86 -46.70
C THR A 1007 -41.33 36.17 -45.35
N GLU A 1008 -40.73 35.70 -44.24
CA GLU A 1008 -41.19 35.94 -42.86
C GLU A 1008 -41.28 37.44 -42.54
N VAL A 1009 -40.20 38.18 -42.83
CA VAL A 1009 -40.12 39.63 -42.65
C VAL A 1009 -41.18 40.37 -43.47
N ALA A 1010 -41.40 39.94 -44.73
CA ALA A 1010 -42.42 40.53 -45.57
C ALA A 1010 -43.84 40.26 -45.04
N GLN A 1011 -44.13 39.05 -44.57
CA GLN A 1011 -45.42 38.70 -43.95
C GLN A 1011 -45.69 39.59 -42.71
N LEU A 1012 -44.72 39.69 -41.80
CA LEU A 1012 -44.82 40.50 -40.58
C LEU A 1012 -45.07 41.99 -40.89
N LEU A 1013 -44.34 42.55 -41.85
CA LEU A 1013 -44.54 43.94 -42.29
C LEU A 1013 -45.92 44.14 -42.94
N ASN A 1014 -46.42 43.17 -43.71
CA ASN A 1014 -47.74 43.24 -44.35
C ASN A 1014 -48.88 43.22 -43.30
N GLU A 1015 -48.77 42.39 -42.27
CA GLU A 1015 -49.71 42.42 -41.12
C GLU A 1015 -49.73 43.77 -40.40
N ARG A 1016 -48.58 44.41 -40.23
CA ARG A 1016 -48.49 45.73 -39.59
C ARG A 1016 -49.06 46.84 -40.49
N ILE A 1017 -48.78 46.79 -41.80
CA ILE A 1017 -49.35 47.72 -42.80
C ILE A 1017 -50.89 47.60 -42.88
N SER A 1018 -51.44 46.38 -42.79
CA SER A 1018 -52.88 46.16 -42.82
C SER A 1018 -53.56 46.59 -41.51
N LYS A 1019 -53.01 46.23 -40.34
CA LYS A 1019 -53.47 46.72 -39.01
C LYS A 1019 -53.49 48.25 -38.93
N ALA A 1020 -52.56 48.95 -39.60
CA ALA A 1020 -52.55 50.41 -39.72
C ALA A 1020 -53.63 50.99 -40.69
N SER A 1021 -54.70 50.27 -41.01
CA SER A 1021 -55.78 50.71 -41.94
C SER A 1021 -57.12 50.98 -41.25
N SER A 1022 -57.43 50.30 -40.15
CA SER A 1022 -58.77 50.29 -39.53
C SER A 1022 -59.07 51.48 -38.61
N LYS A 1023 -58.12 52.38 -38.35
CA LYS A 1023 -58.27 53.51 -37.40
C LYS A 1023 -58.72 54.86 -38.00
N LYS A 1024 -59.19 54.91 -39.25
CA LYS A 1024 -59.67 56.16 -39.90
C LYS A 1024 -61.04 56.05 -40.57
N GLN A 1025 -62.07 55.70 -39.80
CA GLN A 1025 -63.48 55.97 -40.12
C GLN A 1025 -64.24 56.38 -38.85
N SER A 1026 -64.13 57.66 -38.46
CA SER A 1026 -65.10 58.33 -37.59
C SER A 1026 -64.93 59.85 -37.67
N THR A 1027 -66.05 60.57 -37.82
CA THR A 1027 -66.23 62.03 -37.73
C THR A 1027 -65.43 62.94 -38.69
N ALA A 1028 -66.05 64.06 -39.08
CA ALA A 1028 -65.55 65.02 -40.07
C ALA A 1028 -66.10 66.43 -39.75
N ALA A 1029 -65.76 67.41 -40.61
CA ALA A 1029 -66.31 68.78 -40.66
C ALA A 1029 -65.84 69.75 -39.53
N THR A 1030 -65.63 71.06 -39.75
CA THR A 1030 -65.54 71.88 -41.00
C THR A 1030 -64.91 73.25 -40.70
N ASN A 1031 -64.15 73.81 -41.67
CA ASN A 1031 -63.96 75.25 -41.95
C ASN A 1031 -63.31 76.14 -40.83
N TYR A 1032 -62.69 77.31 -41.07
CA TYR A 1032 -62.28 78.14 -42.23
C TYR A 1032 -61.04 78.96 -41.75
N SER A 1033 -60.23 79.70 -42.53
CA SER A 1033 -59.96 79.97 -43.97
C SER A 1033 -58.52 80.57 -44.04
N SER A 1034 -57.97 81.33 -45.00
CA SER A 1034 -58.29 81.85 -46.35
C SER A 1034 -57.00 82.46 -46.95
N GLU A 1035 -56.78 82.32 -48.28
CA GLU A 1035 -56.16 83.33 -49.19
C GLU A 1035 -54.65 83.70 -49.02
N ILE A 1036 -53.88 84.11 -50.06
CA ILE A 1036 -54.17 84.44 -51.47
C ILE A 1036 -52.91 84.22 -52.37
N ASP A 1037 -53.09 83.83 -53.66
CA ASP A 1037 -52.36 84.10 -54.95
C ASP A 1037 -50.80 84.22 -55.05
N TYR A 1038 -50.11 84.12 -56.22
CA TYR A 1038 -50.40 83.69 -57.62
C TYR A 1038 -49.07 83.28 -58.36
N ASN A 1039 -49.19 82.56 -59.49
CA ASN A 1039 -48.23 82.47 -60.64
C ASN A 1039 -46.83 81.83 -60.46
N SER A 1040 -46.15 81.32 -61.50
CA SER A 1040 -46.55 80.71 -62.80
C SER A 1040 -45.30 80.06 -63.46
N GLU A 1041 -45.49 79.09 -64.38
CA GLU A 1041 -44.56 78.72 -65.50
C GLU A 1041 -43.11 78.22 -65.17
N GLU A 1042 -42.40 77.40 -65.97
CA GLU A 1042 -42.77 76.40 -67.01
C GLU A 1042 -41.58 75.41 -67.27
N GLU A 1043 -41.73 74.49 -68.23
CA GLU A 1043 -40.70 73.79 -69.05
C GLU A 1043 -39.59 72.86 -68.47
N ASN A 1044 -39.79 71.54 -68.73
CA ASN A 1044 -38.92 70.63 -69.53
C ASN A 1044 -37.50 70.11 -69.10
N PHE A 1045 -37.14 68.99 -69.76
CA PHE A 1045 -35.86 68.22 -69.79
C PHE A 1045 -35.40 67.46 -68.50
N SER A 1046 -34.73 66.29 -68.56
CA SER A 1046 -34.67 65.19 -69.55
C SER A 1046 -33.94 63.94 -69.01
N GLU A 1047 -34.00 62.83 -69.75
CA GLU A 1047 -32.91 61.93 -70.23
C GLU A 1047 -31.46 62.11 -69.66
N THR A 1048 -30.57 61.10 -69.53
CA THR A 1048 -30.58 59.64 -69.89
C THR A 1048 -29.43 58.86 -69.18
N GLU A 1049 -29.33 57.54 -69.50
CA GLU A 1049 -28.15 56.69 -69.79
C GLU A 1049 -26.74 57.37 -69.99
N PHE A 1050 -25.56 56.71 -70.01
CA PHE A 1050 -25.12 55.29 -69.88
C PHE A 1050 -23.60 55.18 -69.53
N ILE A 1051 -23.12 53.94 -69.39
CA ILE A 1051 -21.76 53.38 -69.65
C ILE A 1051 -20.53 54.32 -69.79
N LEU A 1052 -19.42 53.92 -69.15
CA LEU A 1052 -18.06 53.77 -69.74
C LEU A 1052 -17.26 52.76 -68.87
N SER A 1053 -17.08 51.52 -69.36
CA SER A 1053 -15.84 50.97 -69.95
C SER A 1053 -14.63 50.92 -68.99
N SER A 1054 -14.03 49.78 -68.62
CA SER A 1054 -13.47 48.66 -69.41
C SER A 1054 -12.27 49.04 -70.29
N THR A 1055 -11.07 48.53 -69.97
CA THR A 1055 -10.07 47.84 -70.84
C THR A 1055 -8.69 47.80 -70.13
N LYS A 1056 -7.92 46.70 -70.23
CA LYS A 1056 -6.62 46.52 -70.97
C LYS A 1056 -5.51 47.53 -70.58
N THR A 1057 -4.22 47.20 -70.48
CA THR A 1057 -3.37 46.01 -70.77
C THR A 1057 -2.06 46.18 -69.95
N GLY A 1058 -1.13 45.24 -69.77
CA GLY A 1058 -0.94 43.87 -70.29
C GLY A 1058 0.46 43.33 -69.92
N ASN A 1059 0.74 42.07 -70.31
CA ASN A 1059 2.03 41.33 -70.23
C ASN A 1059 3.19 42.03 -70.99
N PRO A 1060 4.46 41.53 -70.99
CA PRO A 1060 5.07 40.33 -70.36
C PRO A 1060 6.27 40.71 -69.43
N GLY A 1061 7.19 39.85 -68.95
CA GLY A 1061 7.49 38.42 -69.13
C GLY A 1061 8.36 37.92 -67.95
N ALA A 1062 8.45 36.62 -67.64
CA ALA A 1062 9.22 35.59 -68.37
C ALA A 1062 10.75 35.72 -68.17
N GLU A 1063 11.31 34.88 -67.28
CA GLU A 1063 12.47 34.02 -67.57
C GLU A 1063 12.72 33.02 -66.41
N GLU A 1064 13.17 31.80 -66.75
CA GLU A 1064 13.76 30.86 -65.81
C GLU A 1064 15.26 31.17 -65.70
N ILE A 1065 15.81 31.28 -64.49
CA ILE A 1065 17.23 31.00 -64.20
C ILE A 1065 17.41 30.71 -62.70
N ALA A 1066 17.83 29.48 -62.42
CA ALA A 1066 18.80 29.15 -61.39
C ALA A 1066 20.11 28.76 -62.14
N PRO A 1067 21.26 28.41 -61.51
CA PRO A 1067 21.54 28.19 -60.08
C PRO A 1067 22.92 28.78 -59.66
N PHE A 1068 23.69 28.08 -58.81
CA PHE A 1068 25.15 28.24 -58.52
C PHE A 1068 25.58 29.50 -57.72
N LEU A 1069 26.69 29.57 -56.95
CA LEU A 1069 27.74 28.67 -56.39
C LEU A 1069 28.35 29.44 -55.17
N THR A 1070 29.23 28.96 -54.26
CA THR A 1070 30.00 27.72 -53.99
C THR A 1070 29.47 26.97 -52.74
N CYS A 1071 29.92 25.78 -52.27
CA CYS A 1071 31.14 24.94 -52.36
C CYS A 1071 32.24 25.22 -51.29
N GLY A 1072 32.80 24.13 -50.71
CA GLY A 1072 33.68 24.12 -49.52
C GLY A 1072 32.91 23.72 -48.25
N SER A 1073 32.72 22.45 -47.87
CA SER A 1073 33.68 21.35 -47.63
C SER A 1073 34.58 21.59 -46.39
N SER A 1074 34.94 20.58 -45.58
CA SER A 1074 34.89 19.13 -45.80
C SER A 1074 35.08 18.34 -44.50
N LYS A 1075 34.55 17.09 -44.47
CA LYS A 1075 35.11 15.90 -43.78
C LYS A 1075 35.02 15.85 -42.23
N ASP A 1076 34.81 14.69 -41.60
CA ASP A 1076 34.59 13.30 -42.11
C ASP A 1076 33.99 12.38 -41.02
N ILE A 1077 33.29 11.32 -41.45
CA ILE A 1077 33.31 9.93 -40.90
C ILE A 1077 32.80 9.70 -39.44
N GLU A 1078 31.87 8.78 -39.14
CA GLU A 1078 31.13 7.79 -39.95
C GLU A 1078 29.83 7.31 -39.27
N ASP A 1079 28.91 6.76 -40.06
CA ASP A 1079 28.08 5.54 -39.85
C ASP A 1079 27.56 5.07 -38.46
N ASN A 1080 26.34 4.51 -38.34
CA ASN A 1080 25.18 4.44 -39.25
C ASN A 1080 23.91 3.98 -38.49
N GLY A 1081 22.74 4.02 -39.15
CA GLY A 1081 21.64 3.08 -38.86
C GLY A 1081 20.46 3.58 -38.02
N GLU A 1082 19.61 4.45 -38.59
CA GLU A 1082 18.22 4.55 -38.15
C GLU A 1082 17.47 3.24 -38.41
N LEU A 1083 16.59 2.81 -37.50
CA LEU A 1083 15.49 1.90 -37.86
C LEU A 1083 14.23 2.10 -36.99
N LYS A 1084 13.22 2.73 -37.61
CA LYS A 1084 11.77 2.62 -37.36
C LYS A 1084 11.24 3.04 -35.97
N GLN A 1085 10.48 4.13 -36.00
CA GLN A 1085 9.32 4.33 -35.11
C GLN A 1085 8.41 3.09 -35.13
N ASN A 1086 7.92 2.69 -33.97
CA ASN A 1086 6.78 1.79 -33.81
C ASN A 1086 5.93 2.27 -32.63
N SER A 1087 4.61 2.15 -32.75
CA SER A 1087 3.64 2.52 -31.72
C SER A 1087 3.61 1.48 -30.59
N GLU A 1088 4.03 1.84 -29.37
CA GLU A 1088 3.91 0.94 -28.23
C GLU A 1088 2.47 0.86 -27.70
N THR A 1089 1.71 -0.10 -28.22
CA THR A 1089 0.44 -0.53 -27.62
C THR A 1089 0.65 -1.65 -26.61
N SER A 1090 0.21 -1.41 -25.37
CA SER A 1090 -0.27 -2.44 -24.43
C SER A 1090 0.59 -3.71 -24.24
N ASN A 1091 1.77 -3.58 -23.65
CA ASN A 1091 2.49 -4.74 -23.09
C ASN A 1091 1.88 -5.16 -21.74
N LEU A 1092 0.84 -5.99 -21.79
CA LEU A 1092 0.30 -6.75 -20.65
C LEU A 1092 1.03 -8.10 -20.55
N LEU A 1093 1.38 -8.50 -19.33
CA LEU A 1093 2.28 -9.62 -19.03
C LEU A 1093 1.82 -10.96 -19.65
N LYS A 1094 2.70 -11.57 -20.46
CA LYS A 1094 2.54 -12.95 -20.93
C LYS A 1094 3.24 -13.92 -19.96
N GLY A 1095 2.47 -14.45 -19.01
CA GLY A 1095 2.84 -15.61 -18.19
C GLY A 1095 2.86 -15.33 -16.69
N GLN A 1096 2.33 -16.30 -15.94
CA GLN A 1096 2.26 -16.35 -14.46
C GLN A 1096 1.31 -15.32 -13.81
N GLY A 1097 0.95 -15.57 -12.54
CA GLY A 1097 -0.04 -14.81 -11.77
C GLY A 1097 0.45 -13.42 -11.30
N PHE A 1098 -0.40 -12.68 -10.59
CA PHE A 1098 -0.14 -11.27 -10.29
C PHE A 1098 1.04 -11.00 -9.33
N PHE A 1099 1.40 -11.95 -8.46
CA PHE A 1099 2.47 -11.83 -7.47
C PHE A 1099 3.15 -13.18 -7.21
N ARG A 1100 4.42 -13.20 -6.80
CA ARG A 1100 5.15 -14.45 -6.52
C ARG A 1100 5.13 -14.80 -5.03
N THR A 1101 4.10 -15.53 -4.60
CA THR A 1101 4.23 -16.37 -3.39
C THR A 1101 4.94 -17.67 -3.74
N LYS A 1102 6.10 -17.95 -3.13
CA LYS A 1102 6.59 -19.33 -3.01
C LYS A 1102 5.54 -20.09 -2.19
N THR A 1103 4.81 -21.02 -2.79
CA THR A 1103 3.93 -21.91 -2.05
C THR A 1103 4.78 -22.80 -1.15
N GLN A 1104 4.62 -22.66 0.17
CA GLN A 1104 5.02 -23.73 1.08
C GLN A 1104 4.10 -24.92 0.84
N GLN A 1105 4.52 -25.82 -0.06
CA GLN A 1105 4.17 -27.22 0.11
C GLN A 1105 4.76 -27.66 1.45
N ASN A 1106 3.97 -28.38 2.26
CA ASN A 1106 4.45 -28.96 3.51
C ASN A 1106 5.43 -30.11 3.21
N SER A 1107 6.69 -29.77 2.92
CA SER A 1107 7.80 -30.71 3.04
C SER A 1107 8.15 -30.90 4.51
N ALA A 1108 8.45 -32.14 4.89
CA ALA A 1108 8.73 -32.49 6.28
C ALA A 1108 10.02 -31.81 6.80
N SER A 1109 10.12 -31.71 8.12
CA SER A 1109 11.20 -31.06 8.84
C SER A 1109 12.60 -31.56 8.44
N ALA A 1110 13.38 -30.70 7.78
CA ALA A 1110 14.83 -30.80 7.81
C ALA A 1110 15.34 -30.41 9.22
N PRO A 1111 16.41 -31.03 9.75
CA PRO A 1111 16.85 -30.83 11.12
C PRO A 1111 17.38 -29.41 11.36
N VAL A 1112 17.21 -28.92 12.59
CA VAL A 1112 17.67 -27.59 13.01
C VAL A 1112 19.20 -27.49 12.97
N GLN A 1113 19.75 -26.98 11.86
CA GLN A 1113 21.08 -26.39 11.89
C GLN A 1113 21.02 -25.07 12.65
N ILE A 1114 21.59 -25.07 13.85
CA ILE A 1114 21.65 -23.91 14.73
C ILE A 1114 22.55 -22.85 14.10
N VAL A 1115 21.96 -21.82 13.50
CA VAL A 1115 22.67 -20.62 13.03
C VAL A 1115 23.09 -19.77 14.24
N LYS A 1116 24.09 -20.27 14.98
CA LYS A 1116 24.79 -19.54 16.04
C LYS A 1116 25.70 -18.50 15.41
N GLY A 1117 25.17 -17.31 15.12
CA GLY A 1117 25.99 -16.22 14.61
C GLY A 1117 25.21 -15.07 13.97
N LEU A 1118 24.43 -14.31 14.76
CA LEU A 1118 24.10 -12.89 14.52
C LEU A 1118 23.42 -12.20 15.73
N LEU A 1119 23.78 -12.63 16.95
CA LEU A 1119 23.40 -11.98 18.22
C LEU A 1119 24.63 -11.75 19.11
N SER A 1120 25.68 -11.15 18.53
CA SER A 1120 26.96 -10.89 19.19
C SER A 1120 27.78 -9.80 18.47
N SER A 1121 27.20 -8.59 18.33
CA SER A 1121 27.89 -7.37 17.87
C SER A 1121 27.10 -6.12 18.28
#